data_AF-A0A7W3T5S9-F1
#
_entry.id   AF-A0A7W3T5S9-F1
#
_cell.length_a   1.000
_cell.length_b   1.000
_cell.length_c   1.000
_cell.angle_alpha   90.00
_cell.angle_beta   90.00
_cell.angle_gamma   90.00
#
_symmetry.space_group_name_H-M   'P 1'
#
loop_
_entity.id
_entity.type
_entity.pdbx_description
1 polymer ?
#
loop_
_entity_poly.entity_id
_entity_poly.type
_entity_poly.pdbx_seq_one_letter_code
_entity_poly.pdbx_strand_id
1 'polypeptide(L)'
;MRRCHGGPPRCTACDGDLPLMRLLVSKGVNPSCGCTGERATRPAPGRVHARCSRPLFTSRPWSPGTSVTVTRCAGVTDPAHRPARGERREPGTGRTRRVTTRGRGSRAGTTSRNRGGEPVRTPGAPLAPPARATRRGRHPPGRHRTMTRTASRPGRTAPPAGRHPEPTAASRRPDRPRSRLRPPGPNSIRGRVALVLAVPTCLLLVLVGVGIADHAERWSAAGRSADGVELSLDVQRLVRELQREHGLGTGLAVGAGRYRPELADTRRRVDGLRRTVGRALEEGGPDTAPAVRSALDALNRLPGVRDRIDNGIAGADGPAYFSGTIAGLNRALAEDRPAHDDRALTTGLESLDRLSEASEALSAERSVLTAVLVAGRFEPADHLAFVEARGARTGALAALDRVADPAVRSAVREVLDSPAGLRLPELEEELAAGADGRAVTVDPEEWWSTSTAVVDGLHAVQAETADAVALRAGELRAEAGRRLAAFLLLGLGVIGAAVVFSTLAARSITRPLTRLAREAEDLAEHRLPETVRAVQKAEPEEAQRMLPGPPRGPADAGRGEPEEVGQLAAALRRVEHTALGLAAEQAVLRRNGTESLAHLGRRNQQLLHRQLRLITALESKELDPDALGELFELDHLATRMRRNADSLLLLAGEQSPPRVWNGTVPIAEVVHSAISEVEEYRRVTLVEAAPCLVHGRWVAELSHLLAELIENALTASPPSRPVEVYGWWDGAEYCVVVLDRGSGMSDAELALANERLAGTAEFLGTPTRRLGHFVVGALAGRLGARVEVRHTQADGPVDAGHGGGVTAWIVLPRRLLVAADVPTGAGGYAEPGEAGYREEPVPTGGTPAGGRFEGERGIVT
;
A
#
# COMPACT_ATOMS: atom_id res chain seq x y z
N MET A 1 50.87 7.26 10.23
CA MET A 1 52.17 7.52 10.90
C MET A 1 51.94 7.97 12.34
N ARG A 2 52.98 8.32 13.12
CA ARG A 2 52.91 8.46 14.59
C ARG A 2 52.66 9.89 15.08
N ARG A 3 52.19 9.95 16.34
CA ARG A 3 51.94 11.07 17.27
C ARG A 3 53.02 12.18 17.32
N CYS A 4 52.59 13.39 17.70
CA CYS A 4 52.94 14.11 18.95
C CYS A 4 51.90 15.24 19.15
N HIS A 5 51.27 15.43 20.32
CA HIS A 5 51.74 16.15 21.54
C HIS A 5 51.96 17.66 21.32
N GLY A 6 51.45 18.58 22.16
CA GLY A 6 50.79 18.40 23.47
C GLY A 6 49.88 19.55 23.92
N GLY A 7 49.46 19.51 25.19
CA GLY A 7 48.41 20.34 25.78
C GLY A 7 48.88 21.46 26.74
N PRO A 8 48.01 21.90 27.69
CA PRO A 8 47.84 23.33 28.02
C PRO A 8 48.38 23.73 29.40
N PRO A 9 48.06 24.96 29.87
CA PRO A 9 47.49 25.09 31.22
C PRO A 9 46.20 25.94 31.29
N ARG A 10 45.59 25.96 32.48
CA ARG A 10 44.45 26.82 32.89
C ARG A 10 44.94 27.91 33.88
N CYS A 11 44.17 28.98 34.04
CA CYS A 11 44.17 29.86 35.23
C CYS A 11 42.73 30.28 35.61
N THR A 12 42.55 30.96 36.75
CA THR A 12 41.31 30.89 37.55
C THR A 12 40.86 32.20 38.23
N ALA A 13 39.54 32.44 38.18
CA ALA A 13 38.64 32.93 39.26
C ALA A 13 38.84 34.30 39.97
N CYS A 14 37.74 34.74 40.61
CA CYS A 14 37.53 35.92 41.50
C CYS A 14 37.56 37.31 40.83
N ASP A 15 36.69 38.29 41.14
CA ASP A 15 35.37 38.37 41.81
C ASP A 15 34.74 39.77 41.49
N GLY A 16 33.50 40.17 41.84
CA GLY A 16 32.41 39.58 42.64
C GLY A 16 31.19 40.54 42.77
N ASP A 17 30.39 40.38 43.83
CA ASP A 17 29.31 41.26 44.38
C ASP A 17 28.01 41.60 43.58
N LEU A 18 27.02 42.09 44.34
CA LEU A 18 25.55 42.21 44.12
C LEU A 18 25.04 43.48 44.88
N PRO A 19 23.75 43.93 44.88
CA PRO A 19 22.52 43.51 44.15
C PRO A 19 21.70 44.71 43.55
N LEU A 20 20.39 44.48 43.27
CA LEU A 20 19.28 45.44 42.99
C LEU A 20 19.27 46.05 41.56
N MET A 21 18.13 46.12 40.83
CA MET A 21 16.73 46.32 41.23
C MET A 21 15.69 45.53 40.38
N ARG A 22 14.40 45.64 40.74
CA ARG A 22 13.23 45.10 40.00
C ARG A 22 12.74 46.08 38.91
N LEU A 23 12.17 45.60 37.79
CA LEU A 23 10.71 45.68 37.51
C LEU A 23 10.29 44.86 36.28
N LEU A 24 8.96 44.69 36.09
CA LEU A 24 8.35 44.02 34.93
C LEU A 24 7.88 45.04 33.86
N VAL A 25 7.89 44.63 32.59
CA VAL A 25 7.09 45.25 31.52
C VAL A 25 6.52 44.17 30.59
N SER A 26 5.19 44.07 30.48
CA SER A 26 4.50 43.43 29.33
C SER A 26 2.97 43.70 29.35
N LYS A 27 2.53 44.73 28.61
CA LYS A 27 1.17 44.92 28.03
C LYS A 27 1.07 46.34 27.42
N GLY A 28 0.40 46.51 26.27
CA GLY A 28 -0.14 47.84 25.89
C GLY A 28 -0.11 48.29 24.41
N VAL A 29 -0.90 47.66 23.54
CA VAL A 29 -1.83 48.33 22.58
C VAL A 29 -1.35 49.57 21.76
N ASN A 30 -0.99 49.31 20.50
CA ASN A 30 -1.57 49.93 19.27
C ASN A 30 -1.26 51.45 18.95
N PRO A 31 -1.83 52.13 17.91
CA PRO A 31 -0.99 52.56 16.76
C PRO A 31 -1.19 54.00 16.21
N SER A 32 -0.28 54.49 15.35
CA SER A 32 -0.57 55.63 14.44
C SER A 32 0.39 55.82 13.24
N CYS A 33 -0.20 55.89 12.03
CA CYS A 33 0.13 56.67 10.81
C CYS A 33 1.56 57.14 10.42
N GLY A 34 1.89 57.05 9.11
CA GLY A 34 2.70 58.08 8.41
C GLY A 34 3.41 57.72 7.08
N CYS A 35 2.88 58.21 5.93
CA CYS A 35 3.63 58.72 4.74
C CYS A 35 4.54 57.75 3.91
N THR A 36 4.98 57.95 2.64
CA THR A 36 4.67 58.85 1.47
C THR A 36 5.38 58.34 0.18
N GLY A 37 4.93 58.72 -1.04
CA GLY A 37 5.67 58.62 -2.34
C GLY A 37 5.05 57.66 -3.40
N GLU A 38 4.91 57.91 -4.72
CA GLU A 38 5.77 58.52 -5.79
C GLU A 38 6.73 57.48 -6.44
N ARG A 39 6.86 57.19 -7.77
CA ARG A 39 6.36 57.63 -9.13
C ARG A 39 6.56 56.47 -10.17
N ALA A 40 6.19 56.48 -11.46
CA ALA A 40 5.03 56.99 -12.25
C ALA A 40 5.14 56.58 -13.77
N THR A 41 4.01 56.48 -14.51
CA THR A 41 3.81 56.66 -16.00
C THR A 41 4.58 55.80 -17.06
N ARG A 42 3.96 55.06 -18.03
CA ARG A 42 3.15 55.38 -19.27
C ARG A 42 3.98 55.75 -20.53
N PRO A 43 3.49 55.70 -21.83
CA PRO A 43 2.12 55.63 -22.44
C PRO A 43 1.80 54.33 -23.25
N ALA A 44 0.60 53.93 -23.74
CA ALA A 44 -0.56 54.52 -24.50
C ALA A 44 -0.33 54.66 -26.03
N PRO A 45 -1.35 54.68 -26.96
CA PRO A 45 -2.84 54.70 -26.86
C PRO A 45 -3.59 53.59 -27.68
N GLY A 46 -4.92 53.50 -27.86
CA GLY A 46 -6.10 54.15 -27.24
C GLY A 46 -7.41 54.08 -28.09
N ARG A 47 -8.56 54.59 -27.55
CA ARG A 47 -9.93 54.75 -28.15
C ARG A 47 -10.73 53.44 -28.34
N VAL A 48 -12.08 53.33 -28.24
CA VAL A 48 -13.27 54.19 -27.92
C VAL A 48 -14.47 53.23 -27.54
N HIS A 49 -15.64 53.51 -26.94
CA HIS A 49 -16.50 54.71 -26.72
C HIS A 49 -17.48 54.58 -25.49
N ALA A 50 -18.52 55.43 -25.45
CA ALA A 50 -19.92 55.34 -24.92
C ALA A 50 -20.42 54.16 -24.03
N ARG A 51 -21.40 54.33 -23.10
CA ARG A 51 -22.28 55.48 -22.75
C ARG A 51 -22.80 55.45 -21.30
N CYS A 52 -23.45 56.56 -20.89
CA CYS A 52 -24.09 56.88 -19.59
C CYS A 52 -25.35 56.01 -19.27
N SER A 53 -26.03 56.06 -18.10
CA SER A 53 -26.27 57.19 -17.17
C SER A 53 -26.57 56.81 -15.70
N ARG A 54 -26.47 57.81 -14.81
CA ARG A 54 -26.97 57.92 -13.40
C ARG A 54 -27.91 59.17 -13.33
N PRO A 55 -28.61 59.57 -12.23
CA PRO A 55 -28.15 59.73 -10.83
C PRO A 55 -29.21 59.20 -9.80
N LEU A 56 -29.69 59.80 -8.66
CA LEU A 56 -29.42 61.00 -7.85
C LEU A 56 -29.95 60.83 -6.38
N PHE A 57 -29.10 61.00 -5.34
CA PHE A 57 -29.37 61.39 -3.92
C PHE A 57 -30.48 60.65 -3.07
N THR A 58 -30.60 60.75 -1.73
CA THR A 58 -29.98 61.62 -0.69
C THR A 58 -29.83 60.92 0.70
N SER A 59 -28.92 61.45 1.55
CA SER A 59 -28.92 61.49 3.04
C SER A 59 -29.05 60.26 3.98
N ARG A 60 -28.02 60.15 4.85
CA ARG A 60 -27.87 59.54 6.21
C ARG A 60 -28.88 60.05 7.28
N PRO A 61 -28.83 59.63 8.58
CA PRO A 61 -28.30 58.38 9.24
C PRO A 61 -29.16 57.82 10.42
N TRP A 62 -28.94 56.55 10.84
CA TRP A 62 -28.69 56.13 12.25
C TRP A 62 -28.41 54.60 12.36
N SER A 63 -27.98 54.15 13.55
CA SER A 63 -27.49 52.79 13.88
C SER A 63 -27.83 52.45 15.35
N PRO A 64 -27.62 51.22 15.87
CA PRO A 64 -27.68 49.87 15.28
C PRO A 64 -28.74 48.97 15.98
N GLY A 65 -28.97 47.71 15.56
CA GLY A 65 -29.91 46.83 16.30
C GLY A 65 -30.32 45.46 15.73
N THR A 66 -29.42 44.68 15.12
CA THR A 66 -29.66 43.25 14.82
C THR A 66 -29.54 42.39 16.09
N SER A 67 -30.18 41.21 16.22
CA SER A 67 -31.05 40.43 15.32
C SER A 67 -31.84 39.35 16.09
N VAL A 68 -33.06 39.03 15.65
CA VAL A 68 -33.79 37.79 16.01
C VAL A 68 -34.36 37.16 14.73
N THR A 69 -34.18 35.85 14.53
CA THR A 69 -34.36 35.20 13.20
C THR A 69 -35.49 34.16 13.17
N VAL A 70 -36.62 34.57 12.59
CA VAL A 70 -37.35 33.92 11.48
C VAL A 70 -37.49 32.38 11.48
N THR A 71 -38.58 31.88 12.08
CA THR A 71 -39.88 31.58 11.41
C THR A 71 -39.92 30.92 10.00
N ARG A 72 -40.47 29.69 9.95
CA ARG A 72 -41.41 29.09 8.94
C ARG A 72 -40.98 28.41 7.60
N CYS A 73 -41.65 27.27 7.38
CA CYS A 73 -42.42 26.78 6.21
C CYS A 73 -41.80 26.46 4.82
N ALA A 74 -41.98 25.19 4.44
CA ALA A 74 -42.77 24.74 3.27
C ALA A 74 -43.41 23.37 3.62
N GLY A 75 -44.48 22.85 3.01
CA GLY A 75 -45.39 23.35 1.97
C GLY A 75 -46.70 22.51 1.97
N VAL A 76 -47.67 22.79 1.08
CA VAL A 76 -49.02 22.17 1.10
C VAL A 76 -49.29 21.33 -0.15
N THR A 77 -49.81 20.11 0.02
CA THR A 77 -50.74 19.43 -0.91
C THR A 77 -51.56 18.36 -0.17
N ASP A 78 -52.73 18.01 -0.72
CA ASP A 78 -53.86 17.22 -0.17
C ASP A 78 -54.27 16.17 -1.25
N PRO A 79 -55.28 15.27 -1.12
CA PRO A 79 -55.98 14.66 0.05
C PRO A 79 -55.98 13.10 0.03
N ALA A 80 -56.46 12.43 1.12
CA ALA A 80 -57.32 11.21 1.02
C ALA A 80 -57.86 10.67 2.38
N HIS A 81 -59.16 10.32 2.39
CA HIS A 81 -59.91 9.33 3.20
C HIS A 81 -59.63 9.04 4.71
N ARG A 82 -60.62 9.45 5.53
CA ARG A 82 -61.45 8.70 6.53
C ARG A 82 -61.12 7.20 6.85
N PRO A 83 -61.57 6.65 8.02
CA PRO A 83 -62.49 7.21 9.03
C PRO A 83 -62.01 7.12 10.49
N ALA A 84 -62.86 7.54 11.45
CA ALA A 84 -62.61 7.46 12.90
C ALA A 84 -63.61 6.57 13.65
N ARG A 85 -63.17 5.95 14.75
CA ARG A 85 -63.89 5.45 15.95
C ARG A 85 -62.81 4.94 16.94
N GLY A 86 -62.98 4.98 18.26
CA GLY A 86 -64.08 5.49 19.09
C GLY A 86 -64.29 4.60 20.34
N GLU A 87 -64.53 5.22 21.50
CA GLU A 87 -64.82 4.57 22.81
C GLU A 87 -63.59 3.92 23.50
N ARG A 88 -63.17 4.29 24.73
CA ARG A 88 -63.80 4.42 26.07
C ARG A 88 -63.97 3.08 26.82
N ARG A 89 -63.23 2.92 27.93
CA ARG A 89 -63.77 2.55 29.28
C ARG A 89 -62.68 2.50 30.38
N GLU A 90 -63.01 3.08 31.53
CA GLU A 90 -62.46 2.81 32.88
C GLU A 90 -63.14 1.54 33.46
N PRO A 91 -62.88 1.03 34.71
CA PRO A 91 -62.18 1.65 35.86
C PRO A 91 -61.34 0.72 36.77
N GLY A 92 -60.86 1.26 37.92
CA GLY A 92 -61.16 0.63 39.22
C GLY A 92 -60.07 -0.16 39.97
N THR A 93 -59.41 0.51 40.93
CA THR A 93 -59.04 0.05 42.30
C THR A 93 -59.19 -1.44 42.71
N GLY A 94 -58.15 -2.06 43.33
CA GLY A 94 -58.34 -3.35 44.04
C GLY A 94 -57.11 -3.97 44.76
N ARG A 95 -57.03 -3.83 46.09
CA ARG A 95 -55.97 -4.31 47.02
C ARG A 95 -56.07 -5.83 47.34
N THR A 96 -54.93 -6.50 47.62
CA THR A 96 -54.68 -7.64 48.59
C THR A 96 -54.09 -9.01 48.15
N ARG A 97 -52.99 -9.39 48.84
CA ARG A 97 -52.50 -10.68 49.42
C ARG A 97 -52.78 -12.10 48.82
N ARG A 98 -51.69 -12.92 48.91
CA ARG A 98 -51.53 -14.36 49.30
C ARG A 98 -51.35 -15.51 48.25
N VAL A 99 -50.12 -16.03 48.19
CA VAL A 99 -49.67 -17.43 48.50
C VAL A 99 -50.46 -18.66 47.97
N THR A 100 -49.83 -19.46 47.09
CA THR A 100 -49.53 -20.93 47.22
C THR A 100 -48.30 -21.27 46.33
N THR A 101 -47.43 -22.29 46.44
CA THR A 101 -47.18 -23.48 47.32
C THR A 101 -47.65 -24.91 46.90
N ARG A 102 -46.88 -25.58 46.01
CA ARG A 102 -46.81 -27.06 45.81
C ARG A 102 -45.47 -27.46 45.16
N GLY A 103 -44.82 -28.61 45.43
CA GLY A 103 -44.97 -29.53 46.58
C GLY A 103 -44.60 -31.01 46.31
N ARG A 104 -43.71 -31.59 47.16
CA ARG A 104 -43.24 -33.01 47.24
C ARG A 104 -42.18 -33.45 46.21
N GLY A 105 -41.24 -34.35 46.53
CA GLY A 105 -40.91 -35.08 47.78
C GLY A 105 -39.69 -36.02 47.56
N SER A 106 -39.30 -37.00 48.39
CA SER A 106 -39.44 -37.29 49.84
C SER A 106 -38.75 -38.64 50.16
N ARG A 107 -37.79 -38.70 51.11
CA ARG A 107 -37.19 -39.85 51.88
C ARG A 107 -35.86 -39.32 52.48
N ALA A 108 -35.53 -39.37 53.78
CA ALA A 108 -35.49 -40.45 54.80
C ALA A 108 -34.35 -41.47 54.55
N GLY A 109 -33.37 -41.71 55.45
CA GLY A 109 -33.04 -41.06 56.75
C GLY A 109 -31.94 -41.84 57.54
N THR A 110 -31.55 -41.37 58.76
CA THR A 110 -30.78 -42.08 59.84
C THR A 110 -29.31 -42.53 59.55
N THR A 111 -28.32 -42.62 60.48
CA THR A 111 -28.17 -42.25 61.92
C THR A 111 -26.70 -42.17 62.41
N SER A 112 -26.42 -41.20 63.28
CA SER A 112 -25.58 -41.22 64.53
C SER A 112 -24.30 -42.08 64.70
N ARG A 113 -23.15 -41.40 64.96
CA ARG A 113 -22.12 -41.63 66.02
C ARG A 113 -21.03 -40.52 65.90
N ASN A 114 -20.46 -39.80 66.89
CA ASN A 114 -20.58 -39.62 68.36
C ASN A 114 -19.33 -40.07 69.19
N ARG A 115 -18.81 -39.15 70.04
CA ARG A 115 -17.61 -39.17 70.93
C ARG A 115 -16.23 -39.16 70.22
N GLY A 116 -15.20 -38.45 70.70
CA GLY A 116 -15.11 -37.44 71.78
C GLY A 116 -13.69 -37.34 72.40
N GLY A 117 -13.30 -36.19 72.99
CA GLY A 117 -12.07 -36.08 73.79
C GLY A 117 -11.34 -34.72 73.76
N GLU A 118 -11.37 -33.99 74.88
CA GLU A 118 -10.41 -32.94 75.31
C GLU A 118 -9.55 -33.55 76.47
N PRO A 119 -8.36 -33.03 76.87
CA PRO A 119 -8.23 -31.66 77.42
C PRO A 119 -6.86 -30.91 77.34
N VAL A 120 -6.94 -29.57 77.43
CA VAL A 120 -6.09 -28.59 78.17
C VAL A 120 -4.61 -28.93 78.54
N ARG A 121 -3.65 -28.08 78.09
CA ARG A 121 -2.61 -27.42 78.93
C ARG A 121 -1.75 -26.37 78.18
N THR A 122 -1.14 -25.45 78.93
CA THR A 122 -0.20 -24.36 78.55
C THR A 122 1.01 -24.36 79.53
N PRO A 123 2.04 -23.47 79.44
CA PRO A 123 2.59 -22.63 78.34
C PRO A 123 4.12 -22.88 78.09
N GLY A 124 4.77 -22.13 77.17
CA GLY A 124 6.24 -22.08 77.02
C GLY A 124 6.74 -21.17 75.89
N ALA A 125 7.95 -20.60 76.01
CA ALA A 125 8.57 -19.63 75.08
C ALA A 125 10.13 -19.81 75.05
N PRO A 126 10.93 -18.88 74.50
CA PRO A 126 11.15 -18.56 73.08
C PRO A 126 12.63 -18.77 72.64
N LEU A 127 12.95 -18.59 71.34
CA LEU A 127 14.31 -18.28 70.83
C LEU A 127 14.27 -17.73 69.38
N ALA A 128 15.36 -17.11 68.91
CA ALA A 128 15.34 -16.18 67.75
C ALA A 128 16.40 -16.52 66.62
N PRO A 129 16.92 -15.59 65.78
CA PRO A 129 16.97 -15.76 64.32
C PRO A 129 18.37 -16.09 63.75
N PRO A 130 18.56 -16.12 62.41
CA PRO A 130 19.38 -15.07 61.80
C PRO A 130 18.94 -14.60 60.37
N ALA A 131 19.80 -13.81 59.70
CA ALA A 131 19.43 -12.85 58.64
C ALA A 131 19.95 -13.17 57.20
N ARG A 132 19.73 -12.19 56.31
CA ARG A 132 20.10 -12.12 54.87
C ARG A 132 21.59 -12.32 54.57
N ALA A 133 21.94 -12.81 53.36
CA ALA A 133 23.09 -12.30 52.59
C ALA A 133 23.02 -12.53 51.06
N THR A 134 23.37 -11.46 50.34
CA THR A 134 23.69 -11.23 48.91
C THR A 134 24.21 -12.37 47.99
N ARG A 135 24.00 -12.22 46.66
CA ARG A 135 24.54 -13.10 45.59
C ARG A 135 25.37 -12.32 44.53
N ARG A 136 26.61 -12.78 44.28
CA ARG A 136 27.48 -12.53 43.10
C ARG A 136 28.13 -13.89 42.75
N GLY A 137 28.52 -14.28 41.53
CA GLY A 137 28.37 -13.69 40.19
C GLY A 137 29.32 -14.41 39.18
N ARG A 138 29.22 -14.07 37.88
CA ARG A 138 30.10 -14.46 36.74
C ARG A 138 29.91 -15.83 36.02
N HIS A 139 30.25 -15.76 34.73
CA HIS A 139 30.43 -16.77 33.65
C HIS A 139 31.79 -17.54 33.82
N PRO A 140 32.27 -18.48 32.92
CA PRO A 140 31.97 -18.66 31.48
C PRO A 140 31.94 -20.14 30.96
N PRO A 141 32.37 -20.58 29.73
CA PRO A 141 31.49 -21.39 28.85
C PRO A 141 32.14 -22.65 28.19
N GLY A 142 31.45 -23.37 27.29
CA GLY A 142 32.15 -24.23 26.31
C GLY A 142 31.38 -25.24 25.43
N ARG A 143 31.51 -25.07 24.10
CA ARG A 143 31.68 -26.10 23.03
C ARG A 143 30.53 -27.08 22.61
N HIS A 144 30.26 -27.08 21.28
CA HIS A 144 29.98 -28.15 20.28
C HIS A 144 29.35 -29.52 20.72
N ARG A 145 28.59 -30.29 19.90
CA ARG A 145 28.66 -30.53 18.43
C ARG A 145 27.45 -31.39 17.90
N THR A 146 27.06 -31.21 16.63
CA THR A 146 26.42 -32.17 15.66
C THR A 146 25.24 -33.12 16.00
N MET A 147 24.13 -32.92 15.27
CA MET A 147 23.35 -33.86 14.41
C MET A 147 23.23 -35.38 14.74
N THR A 148 21.99 -35.87 14.86
CA THR A 148 21.26 -36.88 14.00
C THR A 148 19.88 -37.11 14.65
N ARG A 149 18.69 -37.22 14.03
CA ARG A 149 18.10 -37.74 12.76
C ARG A 149 17.58 -39.19 12.84
N THR A 150 16.28 -39.34 12.52
CA THR A 150 15.55 -40.56 12.08
C THR A 150 15.28 -41.71 13.06
N ALA A 151 14.01 -41.85 13.49
CA ALA A 151 13.17 -43.06 13.50
C ALA A 151 11.81 -42.73 14.18
N SER A 152 10.68 -43.42 14.03
CA SER A 152 9.98 -44.15 12.95
C SER A 152 8.93 -45.04 13.64
N ARG A 153 7.68 -45.00 13.16
CA ARG A 153 6.52 -45.78 13.67
C ARG A 153 6.68 -47.27 13.31
N PRO A 154 6.03 -48.24 14.02
CA PRO A 154 4.62 -48.62 13.74
C PRO A 154 3.82 -49.02 15.01
N GLY A 155 2.54 -49.45 15.00
CA GLY A 155 1.51 -49.63 13.95
C GLY A 155 0.27 -50.39 14.49
N ARG A 156 -0.59 -50.95 13.59
CA ARG A 156 -1.80 -51.79 13.86
C ARG A 156 -3.00 -51.04 14.53
N THR A 157 -4.29 -51.39 14.37
CA THR A 157 -5.04 -52.37 13.53
C THR A 157 -6.51 -51.88 13.30
N ALA A 158 -7.31 -52.58 12.48
CA ALA A 158 -8.75 -52.32 12.19
C ALA A 158 -9.47 -53.66 11.85
N PRO A 159 -10.76 -53.74 11.45
CA PRO A 159 -11.98 -52.92 11.68
C PRO A 159 -13.09 -53.75 12.42
N PRO A 160 -14.40 -53.38 12.40
CA PRO A 160 -15.33 -53.88 11.36
C PRO A 160 -16.40 -52.83 10.89
N ALA A 161 -17.50 -53.27 10.25
CA ALA A 161 -18.32 -52.45 9.33
C ALA A 161 -19.82 -52.26 9.68
N GLY A 162 -20.48 -51.31 8.98
CA GLY A 162 -21.94 -51.06 8.94
C GLY A 162 -22.35 -50.45 7.58
N ARG A 163 -23.65 -50.43 7.23
CA ARG A 163 -24.12 -50.15 5.84
C ARG A 163 -25.09 -48.95 5.68
N HIS A 164 -25.13 -48.42 4.46
CA HIS A 164 -26.18 -47.58 3.82
C HIS A 164 -26.37 -46.14 4.31
N PRO A 165 -26.91 -45.21 3.48
CA PRO A 165 -26.87 -45.10 2.00
C PRO A 165 -26.32 -43.73 1.50
N GLU A 166 -26.27 -43.52 0.18
CA GLU A 166 -25.96 -42.20 -0.42
C GLU A 166 -27.05 -41.15 -0.19
N PRO A 167 -26.68 -39.85 -0.27
CA PRO A 167 -27.47 -38.95 -1.13
C PRO A 167 -26.63 -38.05 -2.05
N THR A 168 -26.95 -38.12 -3.35
CA THR A 168 -26.87 -37.05 -4.38
C THR A 168 -25.56 -36.26 -4.56
N ALA A 169 -25.00 -36.33 -5.77
CA ALA A 169 -23.86 -35.51 -6.20
C ALA A 169 -24.19 -34.00 -6.29
N ALA A 170 -23.81 -33.24 -5.26
CA ALA A 170 -23.78 -31.78 -5.33
C ALA A 170 -22.58 -31.31 -6.18
N SER A 171 -22.84 -30.50 -7.21
CA SER A 171 -21.82 -30.04 -8.16
C SER A 171 -20.76 -29.15 -7.49
N ARG A 172 -19.57 -29.69 -7.21
CA ARG A 172 -18.41 -28.92 -6.76
C ARG A 172 -17.96 -27.96 -7.87
N ARG A 173 -18.31 -26.68 -7.74
CA ARG A 173 -17.65 -25.60 -8.49
C ARG A 173 -16.13 -25.67 -8.24
N PRO A 174 -15.27 -25.45 -9.26
CA PRO A 174 -13.84 -25.52 -9.07
C PRO A 174 -13.38 -24.43 -8.10
N ASP A 175 -12.62 -24.83 -7.07
CA ASP A 175 -12.04 -23.93 -6.09
C ASP A 175 -11.07 -22.97 -6.79
N ARG A 176 -11.36 -21.66 -6.78
CA ARG A 176 -10.42 -20.66 -7.28
C ARG A 176 -9.19 -20.67 -6.36
N PRO A 177 -7.96 -20.85 -6.88
CA PRO A 177 -6.77 -20.90 -6.04
C PRO A 177 -6.63 -19.57 -5.29
N ARG A 178 -6.68 -19.63 -3.96
CA ARG A 178 -6.45 -18.47 -3.07
C ARG A 178 -4.99 -18.03 -3.22
N SER A 179 -4.73 -17.13 -4.16
CA SER A 179 -3.41 -16.55 -4.41
C SER A 179 -2.90 -15.90 -3.12
N ARG A 180 -1.92 -16.55 -2.47
CA ARG A 180 -1.26 -15.98 -1.29
C ARG A 180 -0.62 -14.67 -1.71
N LEU A 181 -1.09 -13.55 -1.14
CA LEU A 181 -0.54 -12.21 -1.35
C LEU A 181 0.87 -12.14 -0.76
N ARG A 182 1.86 -12.62 -1.52
CA ARG A 182 3.27 -12.45 -1.20
C ARG A 182 3.54 -10.94 -1.21
N PRO A 183 4.03 -10.34 -0.12
CA PRO A 183 4.21 -8.89 -0.06
C PRO A 183 5.18 -8.45 -1.16
N PRO A 184 4.91 -7.33 -1.85
CA PRO A 184 5.75 -6.86 -2.94
C PRO A 184 7.14 -6.48 -2.40
N GLY A 185 8.20 -6.92 -3.09
CA GLY A 185 9.58 -6.66 -2.66
C GLY A 185 9.89 -5.16 -2.56
N PRO A 186 10.83 -4.75 -1.69
CA PRO A 186 11.09 -3.34 -1.36
C PRO A 186 11.52 -2.50 -2.57
N ASN A 187 12.14 -3.13 -3.58
CA ASN A 187 12.58 -2.46 -4.80
C ASN A 187 11.42 -2.12 -5.77
N SER A 188 10.23 -2.68 -5.56
CA SER A 188 9.05 -2.40 -6.41
C SER A 188 8.41 -1.04 -6.06
N ILE A 189 7.71 -0.43 -7.02
CA ILE A 189 6.94 0.80 -6.81
C ILE A 189 5.93 0.63 -5.67
N ARG A 190 5.29 -0.54 -5.54
CA ARG A 190 4.37 -0.86 -4.42
C ARG A 190 5.08 -0.84 -3.08
N GLY A 191 6.28 -1.44 -3.01
CA GLY A 191 7.11 -1.46 -1.79
C GLY A 191 7.54 -0.05 -1.38
N ARG A 192 8.02 0.78 -2.33
CA ARG A 192 8.45 2.16 -2.07
C ARG A 192 7.30 3.05 -1.61
N VAL A 193 6.16 3.03 -2.31
CA VAL A 193 4.96 3.81 -1.93
C VAL A 193 4.42 3.38 -0.57
N ALA A 194 4.36 2.07 -0.29
CA ALA A 194 3.97 1.56 1.02
C ALA A 194 4.94 1.99 2.13
N LEU A 195 6.25 2.00 1.88
CA LEU A 195 7.27 2.45 2.85
C LEU A 195 7.12 3.95 3.18
N VAL A 196 6.93 4.79 2.15
CA VAL A 196 6.74 6.25 2.32
C VAL A 196 5.47 6.57 3.12
N LEU A 197 4.38 5.81 2.95
CA LEU A 197 3.18 5.93 3.77
C LEU A 197 3.34 5.31 5.17
N ALA A 198 4.12 4.24 5.30
CA ALA A 198 4.30 3.51 6.55
C ALA A 198 5.06 4.33 7.59
N VAL A 199 6.13 5.07 7.22
CA VAL A 199 6.93 5.85 8.19
C VAL A 199 6.08 6.86 9.00
N PRO A 200 5.33 7.80 8.39
CA PRO A 200 4.49 8.74 9.13
C PRO A 200 3.31 8.04 9.82
N THR A 201 2.75 6.98 9.24
CA THR A 201 1.70 6.17 9.87
C THR A 201 2.21 5.53 11.17
N CYS A 202 3.38 4.89 11.15
CA CYS A 202 3.99 4.27 12.32
C CYS A 202 4.35 5.30 13.39
N LEU A 203 4.87 6.48 13.01
CA LEU A 203 5.14 7.57 13.95
C LEU A 203 3.85 8.04 14.64
N LEU A 204 2.77 8.21 13.89
CA LEU A 204 1.47 8.63 14.43
C LEU A 204 0.82 7.54 15.29
N LEU A 205 0.97 6.26 14.93
CA LEU A 205 0.53 5.12 15.74
C LEU A 205 1.33 4.97 17.04
N VAL A 206 2.64 5.28 17.04
CA VAL A 206 3.45 5.33 18.28
C VAL A 206 2.97 6.48 19.17
N LEU A 207 2.76 7.68 18.62
CA LEU A 207 2.28 8.83 19.39
C LEU A 207 0.89 8.58 20.00
N VAL A 208 -0.06 8.05 19.22
CA VAL A 208 -1.39 7.69 19.70
C VAL A 208 -1.32 6.50 20.67
N GLY A 209 -0.43 5.53 20.45
CA GLY A 209 -0.20 4.41 21.37
C GLY A 209 0.30 4.84 22.75
N VAL A 210 1.21 5.83 22.80
CA VAL A 210 1.64 6.46 24.07
C VAL A 210 0.48 7.20 24.75
N GLY A 211 -0.34 7.94 23.99
CA GLY A 211 -1.54 8.59 24.52
C GLY A 211 -2.59 7.61 25.05
N ILE A 212 -2.79 6.46 24.38
CA ILE A 212 -3.65 5.37 24.85
C ILE A 212 -3.10 4.78 26.16
N ALA A 213 -1.78 4.56 26.26
CA ALA A 213 -1.16 4.02 27.47
C ALA A 213 -1.31 4.96 28.68
N ASP A 214 -1.00 6.25 28.51
CA ASP A 214 -1.20 7.29 29.52
C ASP A 214 -2.68 7.38 29.97
N HIS A 215 -3.62 7.42 29.02
CA HIS A 215 -5.04 7.49 29.36
C HIS A 215 -5.60 6.19 29.94
N ALA A 216 -5.03 5.02 29.62
CA ALA A 216 -5.36 3.76 30.27
C ALA A 216 -4.84 3.71 31.71
N GLU A 217 -3.63 4.21 31.96
CA GLU A 217 -3.09 4.35 33.31
C GLU A 217 -3.95 5.30 34.15
N ARG A 218 -4.26 6.50 33.62
CA ARG A 218 -5.15 7.48 34.29
C ARG A 218 -6.56 6.93 34.52
N TRP A 219 -7.13 6.18 33.59
CA TRP A 219 -8.43 5.51 33.79
C TRP A 219 -8.35 4.44 34.88
N SER A 220 -7.25 3.67 34.95
CA SER A 220 -7.05 2.70 36.03
C SER A 220 -6.85 3.37 37.39
N ALA A 221 -6.19 4.53 37.43
CA ALA A 221 -5.95 5.32 38.63
C ALA A 221 -7.24 5.99 39.12
N ALA A 222 -8.02 6.59 38.22
CA ALA A 222 -9.36 7.10 38.52
C ALA A 222 -10.33 5.96 38.95
N GLY A 223 -10.13 4.75 38.43
CA GLY A 223 -10.77 3.54 38.93
C GLY A 223 -10.45 3.29 40.40
N ARG A 224 -9.18 2.98 40.72
CA ARG A 224 -8.73 2.73 42.11
C ARG A 224 -9.08 3.87 43.07
N SER A 225 -9.03 5.11 42.60
CA SER A 225 -9.42 6.30 43.37
C SER A 225 -10.92 6.31 43.68
N ALA A 226 -11.78 5.95 42.73
CA ALA A 226 -13.22 5.85 42.96
C ALA A 226 -13.56 4.65 43.85
N ASP A 227 -12.90 3.50 43.66
CA ASP A 227 -13.07 2.30 44.48
C ASP A 227 -12.68 2.60 45.96
N GLY A 228 -11.59 3.35 46.18
CA GLY A 228 -11.16 3.79 47.51
C GLY A 228 -12.04 4.88 48.14
N VAL A 229 -12.65 5.76 47.33
CA VAL A 229 -13.68 6.69 47.79
C VAL A 229 -14.95 5.93 48.20
N GLU A 230 -15.38 4.92 47.44
CA GLU A 230 -16.56 4.12 47.78
C GLU A 230 -16.39 3.37 49.11
N LEU A 231 -15.23 2.74 49.33
CA LEU A 231 -14.85 2.19 50.64
C LEU A 231 -14.89 3.24 51.76
N SER A 232 -14.36 4.45 51.49
CA SER A 232 -14.36 5.56 52.45
C SER A 232 -15.77 5.99 52.85
N LEU A 233 -16.69 6.03 51.88
CA LEU A 233 -18.10 6.37 52.10
C LEU A 233 -18.87 5.24 52.80
N ASP A 234 -18.55 3.96 52.55
CA ASP A 234 -19.13 2.84 53.32
C ASP A 234 -18.67 2.81 54.78
N VAL A 235 -17.43 3.21 55.06
CA VAL A 235 -16.96 3.43 56.45
C VAL A 235 -17.70 4.60 57.10
N GLN A 236 -17.90 5.73 56.42
CA GLN A 236 -18.68 6.85 56.96
C GLN A 236 -20.17 6.48 57.17
N ARG A 237 -20.79 5.71 56.26
CA ARG A 237 -22.14 5.15 56.45
C ARG A 237 -22.21 4.26 57.70
N LEU A 238 -21.19 3.41 57.91
CA LEU A 238 -21.09 2.55 59.10
C LEU A 238 -20.93 3.37 60.39
N VAL A 239 -20.07 4.40 60.39
CA VAL A 239 -19.91 5.32 61.52
C VAL A 239 -21.23 6.01 61.87
N ARG A 240 -21.94 6.58 60.89
CA ARG A 240 -23.22 7.25 61.11
C ARG A 240 -24.31 6.32 61.66
N GLU A 241 -24.39 5.07 61.20
CA GLU A 241 -25.34 4.09 61.77
C GLU A 241 -24.90 3.61 63.17
N LEU A 242 -23.59 3.58 63.48
CA LEU A 242 -23.10 3.35 64.84
C LEU A 242 -23.40 4.55 65.77
N GLN A 243 -23.33 5.79 65.27
CA GLN A 243 -23.76 7.01 65.99
C GLN A 243 -25.25 6.96 66.31
N ARG A 244 -26.08 6.53 65.34
CA ARG A 244 -27.51 6.29 65.55
C ARG A 244 -27.76 5.15 66.54
N GLU A 245 -26.99 4.05 66.48
CA GLU A 245 -27.12 2.94 67.44
C GLU A 245 -26.73 3.37 68.86
N HIS A 246 -25.63 4.12 69.01
CA HIS A 246 -25.17 4.69 70.28
C HIS A 246 -26.27 5.56 70.90
N GLY A 247 -26.79 6.54 70.15
CA GLY A 247 -27.89 7.38 70.60
C GLY A 247 -29.11 6.57 71.04
N LEU A 248 -29.69 5.76 70.15
CA LEU A 248 -30.89 4.97 70.45
C LEU A 248 -30.67 3.98 71.62
N GLY A 249 -29.44 3.49 71.82
CA GLY A 249 -29.04 2.66 72.95
C GLY A 249 -29.04 3.42 74.28
N THR A 250 -28.48 4.63 74.33
CA THR A 250 -28.51 5.50 75.53
C THR A 250 -29.94 5.89 75.88
N GLY A 251 -30.77 6.26 74.89
CA GLY A 251 -32.19 6.56 75.11
C GLY A 251 -32.99 5.37 75.65
N LEU A 252 -32.64 4.14 75.26
CA LEU A 252 -33.26 2.94 75.80
C LEU A 252 -32.94 2.71 77.29
N ALA A 253 -31.70 2.97 77.72
CA ALA A 253 -31.30 2.86 79.13
C ALA A 253 -32.03 3.87 80.04
N VAL A 254 -32.42 5.01 79.47
CA VAL A 254 -33.18 6.10 80.10
C VAL A 254 -34.69 5.79 80.21
N GLY A 255 -35.13 4.61 79.73
CA GLY A 255 -36.52 4.16 79.82
C GLY A 255 -37.37 4.50 78.60
N ALA A 256 -36.79 5.11 77.54
CA ALA A 256 -37.50 5.41 76.29
C ALA A 256 -37.68 4.16 75.41
N GLY A 257 -38.31 3.11 75.96
CA GLY A 257 -38.53 1.81 75.32
C GLY A 257 -39.28 1.85 73.99
N ARG A 258 -39.92 2.98 73.66
CA ARG A 258 -40.51 3.29 72.35
C ARG A 258 -39.51 3.16 71.18
N TYR A 259 -38.22 3.38 71.42
CA TYR A 259 -37.18 3.32 70.39
C TYR A 259 -36.65 1.89 70.09
N ARG A 260 -37.11 0.85 70.83
CA ARG A 260 -36.67 -0.55 70.60
C ARG A 260 -36.80 -1.04 69.13
N PRO A 261 -37.88 -0.75 68.38
CA PRO A 261 -37.98 -1.16 66.98
C PRO A 261 -36.93 -0.45 66.10
N GLU A 262 -36.72 0.85 66.31
CA GLU A 262 -35.75 1.63 65.55
C GLU A 262 -34.31 1.23 65.86
N LEU A 263 -33.99 0.94 67.12
CA LEU A 263 -32.70 0.38 67.53
C LEU A 263 -32.44 -0.97 66.87
N ALA A 264 -33.44 -1.86 66.84
CA ALA A 264 -33.34 -3.16 66.18
C ALA A 264 -33.16 -3.03 64.65
N ASP A 265 -33.73 -2.01 64.02
CA ASP A 265 -33.55 -1.71 62.60
C ASP A 265 -32.18 -1.11 62.30
N THR A 266 -31.71 -0.18 63.14
CA THR A 266 -30.37 0.42 63.08
C THR A 266 -29.28 -0.64 63.24
N ARG A 267 -29.41 -1.55 64.21
CA ARG A 267 -28.51 -2.71 64.39
C ARG A 267 -28.37 -3.55 63.12
N ARG A 268 -29.48 -3.82 62.41
CA ARG A 268 -29.44 -4.57 61.14
C ARG A 268 -28.76 -3.79 60.00
N ARG A 269 -28.79 -2.45 60.02
CA ARG A 269 -28.04 -1.61 59.08
C ARG A 269 -26.53 -1.59 59.40
N VAL A 270 -26.16 -1.41 60.68
CA VAL A 270 -24.76 -1.55 61.17
C VAL A 270 -24.19 -2.91 60.77
N ASP A 271 -24.90 -4.00 61.06
CA ASP A 271 -24.44 -5.36 60.74
C ASP A 271 -24.45 -5.65 59.23
N GLY A 272 -25.22 -4.90 58.43
CA GLY A 272 -25.15 -4.89 56.98
C GLY A 272 -23.88 -4.21 56.48
N LEU A 273 -23.69 -2.94 56.86
CA LEU A 273 -22.56 -2.10 56.45
C LEU A 273 -21.22 -2.68 56.88
N ARG A 274 -21.10 -3.21 58.12
CA ARG A 274 -19.90 -3.90 58.60
C ARG A 274 -19.50 -5.07 57.68
N ARG A 275 -20.47 -5.81 57.14
CA ARG A 275 -20.25 -6.90 56.16
C ARG A 275 -20.03 -6.41 54.73
N THR A 276 -20.32 -5.15 54.41
CA THR A 276 -19.94 -4.54 53.13
C THR A 276 -18.51 -4.04 53.18
N VAL A 277 -18.15 -3.24 54.19
CA VAL A 277 -16.76 -2.82 54.43
C VAL A 277 -15.83 -4.04 54.54
N GLY A 278 -16.22 -5.07 55.29
CA GLY A 278 -15.46 -6.32 55.39
C GLY A 278 -15.17 -6.98 54.04
N ARG A 279 -16.18 -7.12 53.17
CA ARG A 279 -15.98 -7.68 51.82
C ARG A 279 -15.13 -6.79 50.92
N ALA A 280 -15.31 -5.48 50.96
CA ALA A 280 -14.45 -4.56 50.20
C ALA A 280 -12.96 -4.65 50.62
N LEU A 281 -12.70 -4.84 51.92
CA LEU A 281 -11.36 -5.10 52.46
C LEU A 281 -10.81 -6.50 52.15
N GLU A 282 -11.67 -7.49 51.89
CA GLU A 282 -11.28 -8.82 51.41
C GLU A 282 -10.99 -8.81 49.90
N GLU A 283 -11.85 -8.15 49.11
CA GLU A 283 -11.75 -8.03 47.65
C GLU A 283 -10.56 -7.17 47.19
N GLY A 284 -10.20 -6.13 47.95
CA GLY A 284 -8.97 -5.34 47.72
C GLY A 284 -7.67 -6.07 48.09
N GLY A 285 -7.74 -7.03 49.01
CA GLY A 285 -6.60 -7.82 49.49
C GLY A 285 -5.91 -7.26 50.75
N PRO A 286 -4.89 -7.96 51.28
CA PRO A 286 -4.36 -7.74 52.62
C PRO A 286 -3.75 -6.35 52.84
N ASP A 287 -3.23 -5.70 51.80
CA ASP A 287 -2.60 -4.38 51.89
C ASP A 287 -3.61 -3.22 51.70
N THR A 288 -4.89 -3.50 51.40
CA THR A 288 -5.94 -2.48 51.34
C THR A 288 -6.38 -2.05 52.74
N ALA A 289 -6.28 -0.74 52.99
CA ALA A 289 -6.77 -0.02 54.18
C ALA A 289 -6.56 -0.79 55.52
N PRO A 290 -5.29 -1.03 55.91
CA PRO A 290 -4.95 -1.79 57.10
C PRO A 290 -5.44 -1.17 58.41
N ALA A 291 -5.48 0.17 58.53
CA ALA A 291 -6.00 0.84 59.72
C ALA A 291 -7.52 0.66 59.81
N VAL A 292 -8.24 0.80 58.69
CA VAL A 292 -9.69 0.58 58.60
C VAL A 292 -10.03 -0.87 58.93
N ARG A 293 -9.24 -1.86 58.48
CA ARG A 293 -9.43 -3.26 58.87
C ARG A 293 -9.27 -3.46 60.38
N SER A 294 -8.22 -2.89 60.98
CA SER A 294 -7.99 -2.94 62.43
C SER A 294 -9.14 -2.31 63.23
N ALA A 295 -9.67 -1.17 62.77
CA ALA A 295 -10.83 -0.53 63.38
C ALA A 295 -12.14 -1.34 63.20
N LEU A 296 -12.33 -2.01 62.05
CA LEU A 296 -13.46 -2.90 61.80
C LEU A 296 -13.42 -4.17 62.68
N ASP A 297 -12.23 -4.61 63.09
CA ASP A 297 -12.05 -5.72 64.01
C ASP A 297 -12.36 -5.34 65.47
N ALA A 298 -12.28 -4.07 65.86
CA ALA A 298 -12.77 -3.62 67.17
C ALA A 298 -14.28 -3.85 67.35
N LEU A 299 -15.06 -3.84 66.25
CA LEU A 299 -16.48 -4.17 66.22
C LEU A 299 -16.78 -5.67 66.46
N ASN A 300 -15.78 -6.56 66.56
CA ASN A 300 -16.00 -7.94 67.00
C ASN A 300 -16.58 -8.02 68.43
N ARG A 301 -16.37 -6.99 69.25
CA ARG A 301 -16.93 -6.90 70.61
C ARG A 301 -18.37 -6.38 70.65
N LEU A 302 -18.88 -5.80 69.57
CA LEU A 302 -20.19 -5.12 69.53
C LEU A 302 -21.37 -6.00 70.01
N PRO A 303 -21.49 -7.29 69.65
CA PRO A 303 -22.60 -8.13 70.14
C PRO A 303 -22.66 -8.20 71.68
N GLY A 304 -21.52 -8.47 72.34
CA GLY A 304 -21.45 -8.53 73.80
C GLY A 304 -21.63 -7.16 74.48
N VAL A 305 -21.49 -6.05 73.76
CA VAL A 305 -21.85 -4.71 74.27
C VAL A 305 -23.35 -4.48 74.15
N ARG A 306 -23.96 -4.84 73.01
CA ARG A 306 -25.42 -4.82 72.81
C ARG A 306 -26.14 -5.68 73.86
N ASP A 307 -25.66 -6.89 74.13
CA ASP A 307 -26.23 -7.78 75.14
C ASP A 307 -26.23 -7.14 76.54
N ARG A 308 -25.16 -6.43 76.93
CA ARG A 308 -25.09 -5.71 78.22
C ARG A 308 -26.04 -4.50 78.25
N ILE A 309 -26.24 -3.81 77.13
CA ILE A 309 -27.18 -2.67 77.02
C ILE A 309 -28.63 -3.17 77.13
N ASP A 310 -28.98 -4.21 76.39
CA ASP A 310 -30.35 -4.74 76.33
C ASP A 310 -30.81 -5.33 77.68
N ASN A 311 -29.87 -5.83 78.50
CA ASN A 311 -30.12 -6.29 79.87
C ASN A 311 -30.00 -5.17 80.93
N GLY A 312 -29.65 -3.93 80.56
CA GLY A 312 -29.50 -2.81 81.50
C GLY A 312 -28.23 -2.84 82.37
N ILE A 313 -27.23 -3.64 82.01
CA ILE A 313 -26.00 -3.90 82.80
C ILE A 313 -24.83 -3.01 82.32
N ALA A 314 -24.96 -2.31 81.19
CA ALA A 314 -23.83 -1.70 80.50
C ALA A 314 -23.12 -0.54 81.22
N GLY A 315 -23.80 0.19 82.12
CA GLY A 315 -23.21 1.34 82.83
C GLY A 315 -22.51 2.35 81.89
N ALA A 316 -21.41 2.95 82.35
CA ALA A 316 -20.58 3.85 81.55
C ALA A 316 -19.73 3.13 80.47
N ASP A 317 -19.48 1.82 80.61
CA ASP A 317 -18.72 1.01 79.64
C ASP A 317 -19.38 0.99 78.23
N GLY A 318 -20.71 1.10 78.17
CA GLY A 318 -21.47 1.07 76.93
C GLY A 318 -21.15 2.26 76.02
N PRO A 319 -21.45 3.50 76.44
CA PRO A 319 -21.13 4.71 75.68
C PRO A 319 -19.63 4.83 75.33
N ALA A 320 -18.75 4.55 76.29
CA ALA A 320 -17.30 4.62 76.09
C ALA A 320 -16.80 3.67 74.97
N TYR A 321 -17.42 2.50 74.82
CA TYR A 321 -17.11 1.59 73.72
C TYR A 321 -17.54 2.15 72.35
N PHE A 322 -18.73 2.75 72.25
CA PHE A 322 -19.22 3.30 70.98
C PHE A 322 -18.34 4.48 70.53
N SER A 323 -18.20 5.52 71.35
CA SER A 323 -17.38 6.70 70.99
C SER A 323 -15.90 6.34 70.76
N GLY A 324 -15.34 5.41 71.54
CA GLY A 324 -13.99 4.90 71.31
C GLY A 324 -13.83 4.16 69.98
N THR A 325 -14.84 3.40 69.54
CA THR A 325 -14.82 2.67 68.27
C THR A 325 -15.08 3.61 67.08
N ILE A 326 -15.96 4.61 67.23
CA ILE A 326 -16.25 5.64 66.23
C ILE A 326 -15.01 6.52 65.99
N ALA A 327 -14.36 7.00 67.06
CA ALA A 327 -13.07 7.69 66.96
C ALA A 327 -11.94 6.78 66.45
N GLY A 328 -12.06 5.46 66.61
CA GLY A 328 -11.22 4.46 65.96
C GLY A 328 -11.37 4.48 64.43
N LEU A 329 -12.61 4.35 63.95
CA LEU A 329 -12.96 4.31 62.53
C LEU A 329 -12.64 5.64 61.81
N ASN A 330 -12.96 6.80 62.39
CA ASN A 330 -12.65 8.11 61.79
C ASN A 330 -11.12 8.31 61.64
N ARG A 331 -10.33 8.00 62.67
CA ARG A 331 -8.86 8.08 62.59
C ARG A 331 -8.29 7.13 61.54
N ALA A 332 -8.79 5.89 61.51
CA ALA A 332 -8.37 4.89 60.54
C ALA A 332 -8.69 5.32 59.10
N LEU A 333 -9.86 5.93 58.89
CA LEU A 333 -10.24 6.52 57.60
C LEU A 333 -9.31 7.67 57.20
N ALA A 334 -8.88 8.51 58.14
CA ALA A 334 -7.94 9.59 57.89
C ALA A 334 -6.51 9.10 57.61
N GLU A 335 -6.11 7.97 58.21
CA GLU A 335 -4.80 7.32 58.03
C GLU A 335 -4.69 6.59 56.68
N ASP A 336 -5.72 5.83 56.29
CA ASP A 336 -5.78 5.11 55.01
C ASP A 336 -6.29 5.97 53.83
N ARG A 337 -6.55 7.27 54.05
CA ARG A 337 -7.13 8.18 53.04
C ARG A 337 -6.20 8.28 51.81
N PRO A 338 -6.64 7.89 50.59
CA PRO A 338 -5.78 7.99 49.42
C PRO A 338 -5.43 9.44 49.07
N ALA A 339 -4.24 9.65 48.48
CA ALA A 339 -3.92 10.91 47.84
C ALA A 339 -4.76 11.08 46.57
N HIS A 340 -5.51 12.19 46.48
CA HIS A 340 -6.36 12.51 45.34
C HIS A 340 -5.96 13.86 44.72
N ASP A 341 -5.78 13.89 43.40
CA ASP A 341 -5.44 15.12 42.65
C ASP A 341 -6.62 16.10 42.53
N ASP A 342 -7.87 15.62 42.71
CA ASP A 342 -9.06 16.45 42.63
C ASP A 342 -9.39 17.11 43.97
N ARG A 343 -9.36 18.44 43.99
CA ARG A 343 -9.61 19.25 45.19
C ARG A 343 -11.03 19.08 45.76
N ALA A 344 -12.05 18.84 44.93
CA ALA A 344 -13.41 18.68 45.43
C ALA A 344 -13.57 17.34 46.17
N LEU A 345 -12.88 16.29 45.73
CA LEU A 345 -12.79 15.04 46.49
C LEU A 345 -12.08 15.24 47.84
N THR A 346 -10.93 15.93 47.90
CA THR A 346 -10.21 16.11 49.17
C THR A 346 -10.97 17.02 50.13
N THR A 347 -11.49 18.16 49.68
CA THR A 347 -12.33 19.06 50.48
C THR A 347 -13.62 18.37 50.94
N GLY A 348 -14.28 17.58 50.10
CA GLY A 348 -15.49 16.82 50.47
C GLY A 348 -15.21 15.73 51.52
N LEU A 349 -14.13 14.96 51.35
CA LEU A 349 -13.72 13.93 52.30
C LEU A 349 -13.24 14.49 53.65
N GLU A 350 -12.62 15.67 53.69
CA GLU A 350 -12.32 16.34 54.96
C GLU A 350 -13.59 16.96 55.59
N SER A 351 -14.51 17.49 54.78
CA SER A 351 -15.80 18.00 55.27
C SER A 351 -16.62 16.90 55.95
N LEU A 352 -16.64 15.68 55.39
CA LEU A 352 -17.25 14.51 56.02
C LEU A 352 -16.58 14.14 57.36
N ASP A 353 -15.26 14.28 57.45
CA ASP A 353 -14.50 14.08 58.70
C ASP A 353 -15.00 15.05 59.78
N ARG A 354 -15.03 16.36 59.49
CA ARG A 354 -15.46 17.39 60.45
C ARG A 354 -16.95 17.29 60.82
N LEU A 355 -17.80 16.90 59.87
CA LEU A 355 -19.21 16.60 60.12
C LEU A 355 -19.38 15.36 61.02
N SER A 356 -18.50 14.37 60.91
CA SER A 356 -18.49 13.17 61.77
C SER A 356 -17.99 13.50 63.17
N GLU A 357 -16.92 14.29 63.30
CA GLU A 357 -16.43 14.86 64.58
C GLU A 357 -17.53 15.65 65.30
N ALA A 358 -18.23 16.56 64.59
CA ALA A 358 -19.29 17.39 65.17
C ALA A 358 -20.52 16.58 65.61
N SER A 359 -20.91 15.55 64.83
CA SER A 359 -22.09 14.72 65.12
C SER A 359 -21.83 13.71 66.25
N GLU A 360 -20.59 13.23 66.39
CA GLU A 360 -20.16 12.44 67.55
C GLU A 360 -20.18 13.29 68.82
N ALA A 361 -19.58 14.48 68.77
CA ALA A 361 -19.51 15.37 69.92
C ALA A 361 -20.92 15.76 70.42
N LEU A 362 -21.86 16.09 69.51
CA LEU A 362 -23.26 16.33 69.88
C LEU A 362 -23.96 15.08 70.43
N SER A 363 -23.61 13.88 69.94
CA SER A 363 -24.18 12.62 70.45
C SER A 363 -23.64 12.23 71.82
N ALA A 364 -22.38 12.56 72.12
CA ALA A 364 -21.79 12.46 73.46
C ALA A 364 -22.43 13.48 74.42
N GLU A 365 -22.57 14.74 74.00
CA GLU A 365 -23.22 15.81 74.75
C GLU A 365 -24.68 15.46 75.11
N ARG A 366 -25.45 14.98 74.12
CA ARG A 366 -26.80 14.40 74.32
C ARG A 366 -26.78 13.28 75.36
N SER A 367 -25.82 12.36 75.28
CA SER A 367 -25.75 11.19 76.17
C SER A 367 -25.43 11.56 77.62
N VAL A 368 -24.46 12.45 77.85
CA VAL A 368 -24.11 12.97 79.19
C VAL A 368 -25.31 13.70 79.81
N LEU A 369 -25.89 14.66 79.09
CA LEU A 369 -26.99 15.45 79.63
C LEU A 369 -28.28 14.64 79.85
N THR A 370 -28.50 13.59 79.07
CA THR A 370 -29.63 12.67 79.32
C THR A 370 -29.42 11.85 80.59
N ALA A 371 -28.18 11.49 80.94
CA ALA A 371 -27.88 10.84 82.23
C ALA A 371 -28.10 11.79 83.42
N VAL A 372 -27.64 13.06 83.31
CA VAL A 372 -27.91 14.13 84.28
C VAL A 372 -29.40 14.33 84.51
N LEU A 373 -30.21 14.33 83.43
CA LEU A 373 -31.66 14.46 83.48
C LEU A 373 -32.36 13.28 84.18
N VAL A 374 -31.81 12.06 84.11
CA VAL A 374 -32.29 10.91 84.90
C VAL A 374 -31.85 11.00 86.36
N ALA A 375 -30.64 11.50 86.64
CA ALA A 375 -30.14 11.70 88.00
C ALA A 375 -30.80 12.91 88.72
N GLY A 376 -31.43 13.82 87.95
CA GLY A 376 -32.08 15.04 88.42
C GLY A 376 -31.13 16.16 88.84
N ARG A 377 -29.81 15.98 88.67
CA ARG A 377 -28.73 16.91 89.04
C ARG A 377 -27.45 16.50 88.32
N PHE A 378 -26.46 17.39 88.24
CA PHE A 378 -25.11 17.04 87.81
C PHE A 378 -24.34 16.32 88.93
N GLU A 379 -23.59 15.28 88.60
CA GLU A 379 -22.44 14.83 89.40
C GLU A 379 -21.15 15.50 88.88
N PRO A 380 -20.07 15.59 89.69
CA PRO A 380 -18.88 16.39 89.33
C PRO A 380 -18.16 15.98 88.04
N ALA A 381 -18.33 14.72 87.60
CA ALA A 381 -17.79 14.23 86.34
C ALA A 381 -18.64 14.63 85.12
N ASP A 382 -19.96 14.74 85.29
CA ASP A 382 -20.89 15.01 84.19
C ASP A 382 -20.69 16.42 83.61
N HIS A 383 -20.46 17.40 84.47
CA HIS A 383 -20.26 18.79 84.03
C HIS A 383 -18.98 18.93 83.19
N LEU A 384 -17.90 18.25 83.59
CA LEU A 384 -16.66 18.22 82.80
C LEU A 384 -16.88 17.54 81.44
N ALA A 385 -17.51 16.36 81.43
CA ALA A 385 -17.79 15.62 80.19
C ALA A 385 -18.73 16.40 79.24
N PHE A 386 -19.71 17.13 79.79
CA PHE A 386 -20.57 18.06 79.04
C PHE A 386 -19.76 19.19 78.39
N VAL A 387 -18.92 19.88 79.16
CA VAL A 387 -18.10 21.00 78.64
C VAL A 387 -17.08 20.52 77.61
N GLU A 388 -16.47 19.34 77.81
CA GLU A 388 -15.58 18.72 76.83
C GLU A 388 -16.32 18.39 75.52
N ALA A 389 -17.51 17.80 75.59
CA ALA A 389 -18.33 17.47 74.41
C ALA A 389 -18.81 18.74 73.67
N ARG A 390 -19.31 19.75 74.40
CA ARG A 390 -19.72 21.06 73.85
C ARG A 390 -18.55 21.78 73.19
N GLY A 391 -17.37 21.73 73.80
CA GLY A 391 -16.12 22.25 73.26
C GLY A 391 -15.70 21.53 71.98
N ALA A 392 -15.76 20.20 71.96
CA ALA A 392 -15.45 19.38 70.79
C ALA A 392 -16.39 19.65 69.61
N ARG A 393 -17.71 19.75 69.85
CA ARG A 393 -18.72 20.11 68.84
C ARG A 393 -18.44 21.48 68.24
N THR A 394 -18.22 22.48 69.09
CA THR A 394 -17.92 23.86 68.67
C THR A 394 -16.62 23.92 67.86
N GLY A 395 -15.57 23.22 68.31
CA GLY A 395 -14.28 23.12 67.61
C GLY A 395 -14.38 22.43 66.25
N ALA A 396 -15.16 21.36 66.14
CA ALA A 396 -15.40 20.63 64.89
C ALA A 396 -16.18 21.48 63.87
N LEU A 397 -17.24 22.18 64.30
CA LEU A 397 -17.97 23.12 63.44
C LEU A 397 -17.10 24.30 62.97
N ALA A 398 -16.25 24.84 63.86
CA ALA A 398 -15.27 25.87 63.52
C ALA A 398 -14.08 25.36 62.67
N ALA A 399 -13.84 24.05 62.62
CA ALA A 399 -12.93 23.42 61.66
C ALA A 399 -13.62 23.24 60.30
N LEU A 400 -14.88 22.81 60.29
CA LEU A 400 -15.69 22.65 59.09
C LEU A 400 -15.84 23.96 58.30
N ASP A 401 -16.17 25.10 58.95
CA ASP A 401 -16.36 26.38 58.24
C ASP A 401 -15.08 26.87 57.52
N ARG A 402 -13.89 26.48 57.99
CA ARG A 402 -12.60 26.80 57.38
C ARG A 402 -12.24 25.94 56.17
N VAL A 403 -12.82 24.75 56.04
CA VAL A 403 -12.47 23.75 55.02
C VAL A 403 -13.55 23.61 53.96
N ALA A 404 -14.82 23.61 54.37
CA ALA A 404 -15.91 23.12 53.57
C ALA A 404 -16.38 24.08 52.46
N ASP A 405 -16.85 23.50 51.36
CA ASP A 405 -17.40 24.25 50.24
C ASP A 405 -18.68 25.01 50.65
N PRO A 406 -19.01 26.13 49.96
CA PRO A 406 -20.12 27.01 50.36
C PRO A 406 -21.48 26.31 50.50
N ALA A 407 -21.73 25.25 49.72
CA ALA A 407 -22.95 24.45 49.80
C ALA A 407 -23.08 23.74 51.16
N VAL A 408 -22.05 22.99 51.57
CA VAL A 408 -22.01 22.28 52.86
C VAL A 408 -22.13 23.26 54.03
N ARG A 409 -21.46 24.43 53.93
CA ARG A 409 -21.54 25.47 54.97
C ARG A 409 -22.91 26.15 55.03
N SER A 410 -23.63 26.23 53.91
CA SER A 410 -25.03 26.68 53.89
C SER A 410 -25.96 25.64 54.53
N ALA A 411 -25.80 24.36 54.19
CA ALA A 411 -26.63 23.27 54.70
C ALA A 411 -26.45 23.06 56.22
N VAL A 412 -25.22 23.15 56.74
CA VAL A 412 -24.99 23.15 58.20
C VAL A 412 -25.62 24.37 58.87
N ARG A 413 -25.54 25.56 58.25
CA ARG A 413 -26.22 26.75 58.78
C ARG A 413 -27.73 26.56 58.83
N GLU A 414 -28.34 25.97 57.80
CA GLU A 414 -29.78 25.68 57.78
C GLU A 414 -30.22 24.72 58.91
N VAL A 415 -29.36 23.76 59.30
CA VAL A 415 -29.60 22.91 60.47
C VAL A 415 -29.48 23.69 61.79
N LEU A 416 -28.51 24.58 61.92
CA LEU A 416 -28.28 25.39 63.14
C LEU A 416 -29.29 26.53 63.31
N ASP A 417 -29.74 27.15 62.22
CA ASP A 417 -30.77 28.19 62.19
C ASP A 417 -32.20 27.61 62.26
N SER A 418 -32.33 26.27 62.28
CA SER A 418 -33.63 25.58 62.44
C SER A 418 -34.21 25.79 63.85
N PRO A 419 -35.53 25.61 64.06
CA PRO A 419 -36.14 25.75 65.39
C PRO A 419 -35.49 24.89 66.47
N ALA A 420 -35.03 23.68 66.12
CA ALA A 420 -34.29 22.81 67.04
C ALA A 420 -32.84 23.27 67.24
N GLY A 421 -32.17 23.75 66.18
CA GLY A 421 -30.81 24.31 66.26
C GLY A 421 -30.72 25.56 67.13
N LEU A 422 -31.76 26.40 67.11
CA LEU A 422 -31.88 27.60 67.95
C LEU A 422 -32.28 27.28 69.40
N ARG A 423 -33.17 26.30 69.64
CA ARG A 423 -33.59 25.90 70.99
C ARG A 423 -32.54 25.08 71.74
N LEU A 424 -31.69 24.36 71.01
CA LEU A 424 -30.62 23.52 71.57
C LEU A 424 -29.65 24.28 72.52
N PRO A 425 -29.03 25.42 72.14
CA PRO A 425 -28.14 26.16 73.05
C PRO A 425 -28.86 26.77 74.26
N GLU A 426 -30.14 27.12 74.16
CA GLU A 426 -30.93 27.58 75.31
C GLU A 426 -31.08 26.45 76.34
N LEU A 427 -31.45 25.24 75.90
CA LEU A 427 -31.51 24.06 76.76
C LEU A 427 -30.15 23.73 77.39
N GLU A 428 -29.05 23.87 76.64
CA GLU A 428 -27.69 23.68 77.17
C GLU A 428 -27.34 24.68 78.29
N GLU A 429 -27.87 25.90 78.24
CA GLU A 429 -27.67 26.93 79.28
C GLU A 429 -28.61 26.74 80.49
N GLU A 430 -29.87 26.38 80.26
CA GLU A 430 -30.82 25.97 81.32
C GLU A 430 -30.28 24.76 82.11
N LEU A 431 -29.68 23.78 81.42
CA LEU A 431 -28.99 22.66 82.04
C LEU A 431 -27.73 23.12 82.79
N ALA A 432 -26.85 23.90 82.15
CA ALA A 432 -25.60 24.36 82.76
C ALA A 432 -25.81 25.19 84.05
N ALA A 433 -26.94 25.87 84.21
CA ALA A 433 -27.30 26.57 85.45
C ALA A 433 -27.46 25.65 86.68
N GLY A 434 -27.65 24.33 86.48
CA GLY A 434 -27.68 23.29 87.52
C GLY A 434 -26.32 22.68 87.87
N ALA A 435 -25.22 23.14 87.25
CA ALA A 435 -23.89 22.53 87.38
C ALA A 435 -23.28 22.61 88.81
N ASP A 436 -23.80 23.47 89.69
CA ASP A 436 -23.40 23.53 91.11
C ASP A 436 -24.15 22.51 92.00
N GLY A 437 -24.80 21.51 91.39
CA GLY A 437 -25.46 20.41 92.08
C GLY A 437 -26.93 20.69 92.44
N ARG A 438 -27.51 21.81 91.97
CA ARG A 438 -28.95 22.06 92.06
C ARG A 438 -29.75 21.02 91.25
N ALA A 439 -31.04 20.90 91.60
CA ALA A 439 -31.98 20.10 90.84
C ALA A 439 -32.20 20.71 89.44
N VAL A 440 -32.14 19.87 88.41
CA VAL A 440 -32.37 20.23 87.01
C VAL A 440 -33.86 20.13 86.69
N THR A 441 -34.39 21.10 85.94
CA THR A 441 -35.84 21.25 85.68
C THR A 441 -36.28 21.13 84.22
N VAL A 442 -35.33 20.95 83.29
CA VAL A 442 -35.59 20.76 81.85
C VAL A 442 -36.31 19.42 81.62
N ASP A 443 -37.26 19.38 80.68
CA ASP A 443 -37.94 18.14 80.30
C ASP A 443 -37.00 17.18 79.54
N PRO A 444 -36.81 15.92 80.01
CA PRO A 444 -36.06 14.92 79.27
C PRO A 444 -36.59 14.64 77.85
N GLU A 445 -37.88 14.80 77.58
CA GLU A 445 -38.45 14.61 76.23
C GLU A 445 -38.17 15.81 75.31
N GLU A 446 -38.26 17.04 75.79
CA GLU A 446 -37.81 18.24 75.07
C GLU A 446 -36.30 18.18 74.74
N TRP A 447 -35.45 17.85 75.71
CA TRP A 447 -34.02 17.65 75.47
C TRP A 447 -33.75 16.58 74.42
N TRP A 448 -34.39 15.41 74.58
CA TRP A 448 -34.19 14.28 73.69
C TRP A 448 -34.60 14.59 72.25
N SER A 449 -35.76 15.21 72.07
CA SER A 449 -36.31 15.52 70.73
C SER A 449 -35.53 16.63 70.04
N THR A 450 -35.21 17.73 70.74
CA THR A 450 -34.44 18.85 70.19
C THR A 450 -33.02 18.42 69.79
N SER A 451 -32.27 17.78 70.69
CA SER A 451 -30.92 17.32 70.39
C SER A 451 -30.89 16.26 69.27
N THR A 452 -31.88 15.38 69.21
CA THR A 452 -31.99 14.38 68.13
C THR A 452 -32.29 15.02 66.77
N ALA A 453 -33.14 16.05 66.71
CA ALA A 453 -33.44 16.76 65.47
C ALA A 453 -32.21 17.45 64.87
N VAL A 454 -31.34 18.04 65.70
CA VAL A 454 -30.07 18.64 65.24
C VAL A 454 -29.07 17.58 64.80
N VAL A 455 -28.95 16.47 65.53
CA VAL A 455 -28.09 15.32 65.11
C VAL A 455 -28.56 14.74 63.77
N ASP A 456 -29.85 14.49 63.58
CA ASP A 456 -30.37 13.95 62.32
C ASP A 456 -30.28 14.96 61.17
N GLY A 457 -30.33 16.27 61.45
CA GLY A 457 -29.99 17.33 60.49
C GLY A 457 -28.53 17.24 60.03
N LEU A 458 -27.56 17.15 60.95
CA LEU A 458 -26.14 16.99 60.60
C LEU A 458 -25.89 15.66 59.85
N HIS A 459 -26.57 14.57 60.23
CA HIS A 459 -26.54 13.29 59.51
C HIS A 459 -27.09 13.38 58.08
N ALA A 460 -28.04 14.28 57.81
CA ALA A 460 -28.55 14.56 56.47
C ALA A 460 -27.51 15.33 55.63
N VAL A 461 -26.86 16.35 56.19
CA VAL A 461 -25.76 17.07 55.51
C VAL A 461 -24.57 16.15 55.22
N GLN A 462 -24.25 15.21 56.13
CA GLN A 462 -23.30 14.13 55.86
C GLN A 462 -23.75 13.26 54.66
N ALA A 463 -25.03 12.95 54.53
CA ALA A 463 -25.56 12.13 53.42
C ALA A 463 -25.38 12.85 52.08
N GLU A 464 -25.80 14.10 51.99
CA GLU A 464 -25.69 14.91 50.77
C GLU A 464 -24.23 15.14 50.38
N THR A 465 -23.35 15.41 51.36
CA THR A 465 -21.91 15.56 51.12
C THR A 465 -21.29 14.25 50.62
N ALA A 466 -21.70 13.11 51.17
CA ALA A 466 -21.24 11.78 50.73
C ALA A 466 -21.68 11.47 49.29
N ASP A 467 -22.94 11.75 48.94
CA ASP A 467 -23.46 11.50 47.59
C ASP A 467 -22.85 12.46 46.56
N ALA A 468 -22.54 13.71 46.94
CA ALA A 468 -21.77 14.65 46.11
C ALA A 468 -20.33 14.17 45.84
N VAL A 469 -19.65 13.64 46.87
CA VAL A 469 -18.31 13.04 46.74
C VAL A 469 -18.35 11.77 45.86
N ALA A 470 -19.36 10.92 46.01
CA ALA A 470 -19.57 9.74 45.17
C ALA A 470 -19.80 10.11 43.70
N LEU A 471 -20.68 11.08 43.44
CA LEU A 471 -20.95 11.61 42.11
C LEU A 471 -19.66 12.15 41.48
N ARG A 472 -18.87 12.94 42.21
CA ARG A 472 -17.62 13.52 41.72
C ARG A 472 -16.57 12.46 41.37
N ALA A 473 -16.45 11.40 42.16
CA ALA A 473 -15.57 10.28 41.84
C ALA A 473 -16.02 9.55 40.57
N GLY A 474 -17.35 9.37 40.40
CA GLY A 474 -17.96 8.85 39.18
C GLY A 474 -17.69 9.69 37.94
N GLU A 475 -17.82 11.03 38.03
CA GLU A 475 -17.49 11.96 36.94
C GLU A 475 -16.04 11.82 36.47
N LEU A 476 -15.09 11.76 37.40
CA LEU A 476 -13.66 11.66 37.11
C LEU A 476 -13.31 10.34 36.41
N ARG A 477 -13.88 9.22 36.89
CA ARG A 477 -13.75 7.89 36.25
C ARG A 477 -14.37 7.87 34.85
N ALA A 478 -15.54 8.48 34.69
CA ALA A 478 -16.22 8.60 33.41
C ALA A 478 -15.44 9.49 32.41
N GLU A 479 -14.89 10.61 32.86
CA GLU A 479 -14.10 11.52 32.03
C GLU A 479 -12.78 10.90 31.57
N ALA A 480 -12.07 10.18 32.46
CA ALA A 480 -10.91 9.39 32.06
C ALA A 480 -11.28 8.32 31.01
N GLY A 481 -12.44 7.66 31.18
CA GLY A 481 -12.98 6.71 30.20
C GLY A 481 -13.31 7.33 28.86
N ARG A 482 -13.92 8.53 28.84
CA ARG A 482 -14.20 9.29 27.60
C ARG A 482 -12.92 9.65 26.85
N ARG A 483 -11.87 10.10 27.56
CA ARG A 483 -10.57 10.44 26.97
C ARG A 483 -9.86 9.21 26.38
N LEU A 484 -9.86 8.09 27.11
CA LEU A 484 -9.33 6.83 26.62
C LEU A 484 -10.08 6.35 25.36
N ALA A 485 -11.41 6.40 25.37
CA ALA A 485 -12.24 6.06 24.21
C ALA A 485 -11.96 6.97 22.99
N ALA A 486 -11.79 8.28 23.21
CA ALA A 486 -11.44 9.23 22.14
C ALA A 486 -10.07 8.91 21.51
N PHE A 487 -9.07 8.54 22.31
CA PHE A 487 -7.75 8.15 21.81
C PHE A 487 -7.75 6.79 21.09
N LEU A 488 -8.56 5.83 21.56
CA LEU A 488 -8.79 4.55 20.84
C LEU A 488 -9.46 4.78 19.48
N LEU A 489 -10.47 5.66 19.42
CA LEU A 489 -11.12 6.05 18.16
C LEU A 489 -10.17 6.83 17.23
N LEU A 490 -9.32 7.70 17.77
CA LEU A 490 -8.27 8.37 17.00
C LEU A 490 -7.28 7.35 16.39
N GLY A 491 -6.84 6.35 17.17
CA GLY A 491 -5.97 5.28 16.68
C GLY A 491 -6.63 4.46 15.57
N LEU A 492 -7.90 4.10 15.72
CA LEU A 492 -8.68 3.45 14.67
C LEU A 492 -8.81 4.33 13.41
N GLY A 493 -9.00 5.64 13.59
CA GLY A 493 -9.02 6.62 12.51
C GLY A 493 -7.71 6.71 11.75
N VAL A 494 -6.56 6.67 12.45
CA VAL A 494 -5.22 6.63 11.83
C VAL A 494 -5.03 5.36 10.99
N ILE A 495 -5.42 4.19 11.52
CA ILE A 495 -5.38 2.92 10.76
C ILE A 495 -6.29 3.00 9.53
N GLY A 496 -7.51 3.51 9.69
CA GLY A 496 -8.46 3.69 8.59
C GLY A 496 -7.92 4.62 7.49
N ALA A 497 -7.36 5.77 7.87
CA ALA A 497 -6.75 6.71 6.93
C ALA A 497 -5.56 6.07 6.18
N ALA A 498 -4.68 5.35 6.87
CA ALA A 498 -3.55 4.66 6.24
C ALA A 498 -4.01 3.59 5.23
N VAL A 499 -5.07 2.84 5.54
CA VAL A 499 -5.69 1.91 4.58
C VAL A 499 -6.27 2.67 3.38
N VAL A 500 -7.00 3.76 3.59
CA VAL A 500 -7.56 4.58 2.51
C VAL A 500 -6.45 5.10 1.59
N PHE A 501 -5.44 5.80 2.12
CA PHE A 501 -4.33 6.34 1.33
C PHE A 501 -3.55 5.24 0.59
N SER A 502 -3.31 4.09 1.22
CA SER A 502 -2.69 2.93 0.57
C SER A 502 -3.52 2.42 -0.62
N THR A 503 -4.85 2.29 -0.46
CA THR A 503 -5.72 1.87 -1.57
C THR A 503 -5.91 2.92 -2.66
N LEU A 504 -5.78 4.21 -2.34
CA LEU A 504 -5.77 5.30 -3.32
C LEU A 504 -4.48 5.27 -4.14
N ALA A 505 -3.32 5.30 -3.51
CA ALA A 505 -2.02 5.28 -4.20
C ALA A 505 -1.81 3.99 -5.02
N ALA A 506 -2.32 2.85 -4.54
CA ALA A 506 -2.34 1.60 -5.31
C ALA A 506 -3.25 1.66 -6.55
N ARG A 507 -4.30 2.48 -6.55
CA ARG A 507 -5.19 2.70 -7.69
C ARG A 507 -4.65 3.76 -8.66
N SER A 508 -4.25 4.93 -8.18
CA SER A 508 -3.85 6.07 -9.02
C SER A 508 -2.46 5.93 -9.62
N ILE A 509 -1.45 5.55 -8.82
CA ILE A 509 -0.06 5.48 -9.27
C ILE A 509 0.26 4.08 -9.78
N THR A 510 0.10 3.06 -8.92
CA THR A 510 0.79 1.80 -9.19
C THR A 510 0.06 0.89 -10.18
N ARG A 511 -1.26 1.00 -10.35
CA ARG A 511 -1.99 0.24 -11.38
C ARG A 511 -1.65 0.74 -12.79
N PRO A 512 -1.79 2.05 -13.13
CA PRO A 512 -1.41 2.56 -14.46
C PRO A 512 0.06 2.28 -14.81
N LEU A 513 1.00 2.52 -13.89
CA LEU A 513 2.41 2.22 -14.16
C LEU A 513 2.70 0.73 -14.36
N THR A 514 2.03 -0.19 -13.64
CA THR A 514 2.18 -1.64 -13.88
C THR A 514 1.57 -2.04 -15.24
N ARG A 515 0.51 -1.36 -15.68
CA ARG A 515 -0.14 -1.59 -16.98
C ARG A 515 0.77 -1.11 -18.12
N LEU A 516 1.17 0.16 -18.08
CA LEU A 516 1.96 0.78 -19.13
C LEU A 516 3.33 0.12 -19.32
N ALA A 517 3.97 -0.33 -18.24
CA ALA A 517 5.22 -1.09 -18.34
C ALA A 517 5.03 -2.41 -19.14
N ARG A 518 3.90 -3.10 -18.98
CA ARG A 518 3.61 -4.33 -19.75
C ARG A 518 3.24 -4.05 -21.19
N GLU A 519 2.47 -2.99 -21.43
CA GLU A 519 2.12 -2.54 -22.79
C GLU A 519 3.36 -2.06 -23.56
N ALA A 520 4.39 -1.53 -22.86
CA ALA A 520 5.68 -1.20 -23.44
C ALA A 520 6.57 -2.43 -23.71
N GLU A 521 6.60 -3.42 -22.81
CA GLU A 521 7.33 -4.68 -22.98
C GLU A 521 6.77 -5.50 -24.18
N ASP A 522 5.45 -5.67 -24.23
CA ASP A 522 4.72 -6.34 -25.32
C ASP A 522 4.95 -5.64 -26.69
N LEU A 523 4.95 -4.31 -26.68
CA LEU A 523 5.29 -3.49 -27.85
C LEU A 523 6.74 -3.72 -28.31
N ALA A 524 7.70 -3.76 -27.38
CA ALA A 524 9.13 -3.85 -27.70
C ALA A 524 9.58 -5.27 -28.12
N GLU A 525 9.15 -6.30 -27.39
CA GLU A 525 9.57 -7.69 -27.65
C GLU A 525 8.82 -8.33 -28.84
N HIS A 526 7.53 -8.04 -29.00
CA HIS A 526 6.65 -8.77 -29.93
C HIS A 526 6.09 -7.88 -31.04
N ARG A 527 5.27 -6.88 -30.70
CA ARG A 527 4.47 -6.16 -31.71
C ARG A 527 5.29 -5.34 -32.69
N LEU A 528 6.31 -4.60 -32.24
CA LEU A 528 7.13 -3.77 -33.11
C LEU A 528 8.04 -4.60 -34.04
N PRO A 529 8.77 -5.64 -33.59
CA PRO A 529 9.53 -6.52 -34.49
C PRO A 529 8.67 -7.23 -35.55
N GLU A 530 7.45 -7.66 -35.20
CA GLU A 530 6.53 -8.30 -36.16
C GLU A 530 5.98 -7.30 -37.19
N THR A 531 5.53 -6.11 -36.76
CA THR A 531 5.01 -5.10 -37.68
C THR A 531 6.08 -4.50 -38.59
N VAL A 532 7.31 -4.30 -38.11
CA VAL A 532 8.45 -3.89 -38.98
C VAL A 532 8.72 -4.94 -40.07
N ARG A 533 8.68 -6.25 -39.74
CA ARG A 533 8.84 -7.33 -40.72
C ARG A 533 7.70 -7.43 -41.73
N ALA A 534 6.48 -7.03 -41.35
CA ALA A 534 5.34 -6.94 -42.26
C ALA A 534 5.50 -5.74 -43.22
N VAL A 535 5.78 -4.55 -42.68
CA VAL A 535 6.02 -3.31 -43.46
C VAL A 535 7.15 -3.49 -44.47
N GLN A 536 8.23 -4.19 -44.12
CA GLN A 536 9.35 -4.47 -45.04
C GLN A 536 9.03 -5.46 -46.18
N LYS A 537 7.88 -6.14 -46.15
CA LYS A 537 7.43 -7.12 -47.16
C LYS A 537 6.21 -6.67 -47.95
N ALA A 538 5.49 -5.64 -47.48
CA ALA A 538 4.26 -5.16 -48.07
C ALA A 538 4.50 -4.31 -49.32
N GLU A 539 3.48 -4.17 -50.16
CA GLU A 539 3.48 -3.18 -51.24
C GLU A 539 3.52 -1.75 -50.68
N PRO A 540 4.07 -0.73 -51.37
CA PRO A 540 4.23 0.61 -50.80
C PRO A 540 2.93 1.22 -50.26
N GLU A 541 1.83 1.09 -51.01
CA GLU A 541 0.50 1.53 -50.56
C GLU A 541 -0.04 0.74 -49.37
N GLU A 542 0.38 -0.51 -49.21
CA GLU A 542 -0.06 -1.41 -48.15
C GLU A 542 0.76 -1.18 -46.87
N ALA A 543 2.08 -1.01 -47.00
CA ALA A 543 2.95 -0.50 -45.93
C ALA A 543 2.42 0.84 -45.39
N GLN A 544 2.04 1.78 -46.27
CA GLN A 544 1.41 3.05 -45.90
C GLN A 544 0.10 2.87 -45.11
N ARG A 545 -0.65 1.78 -45.39
CA ARG A 545 -1.89 1.39 -44.67
C ARG A 545 -1.63 0.61 -43.38
N MET A 546 -0.47 -0.04 -43.24
CA MET A 546 -0.04 -0.74 -42.02
C MET A 546 0.51 0.20 -40.95
N LEU A 547 0.93 1.42 -41.31
CA LEU A 547 1.34 2.44 -40.34
C LEU A 547 0.18 2.77 -39.36
N PRO A 548 0.42 2.80 -38.04
CA PRO A 548 -0.57 3.28 -37.10
C PRO A 548 -0.86 4.76 -37.39
N GLY A 549 -2.15 5.13 -37.44
CA GLY A 549 -2.58 6.51 -37.67
C GLY A 549 -1.96 7.51 -36.69
N PRO A 550 -1.88 8.80 -37.06
CA PRO A 550 -1.07 9.79 -36.36
C PRO A 550 -1.33 9.81 -34.84
N PRO A 551 -0.28 9.88 -34.01
CA PRO A 551 -0.36 9.62 -32.57
C PRO A 551 -1.29 10.64 -31.89
N ARG A 552 -2.49 10.17 -31.53
CA ARG A 552 -3.54 11.01 -30.95
C ARG A 552 -3.05 11.70 -29.68
N GLY A 553 -3.39 12.98 -29.56
CA GLY A 553 -2.87 13.89 -28.54
C GLY A 553 -3.25 13.52 -27.10
N PRO A 554 -2.71 14.22 -26.10
CA PRO A 554 -2.93 13.92 -24.68
C PRO A 554 -4.42 13.97 -24.26
N ALA A 555 -5.30 14.62 -25.04
CA ALA A 555 -6.74 14.64 -24.81
C ALA A 555 -7.41 13.25 -24.87
N ASP A 556 -6.80 12.27 -25.54
CA ASP A 556 -7.29 10.89 -25.63
C ASP A 556 -6.80 10.00 -24.46
N ALA A 557 -6.04 10.55 -23.50
CA ALA A 557 -5.77 9.86 -22.24
C ALA A 557 -7.08 9.65 -21.47
N GLY A 558 -7.35 8.40 -21.06
CA GLY A 558 -8.65 8.02 -20.51
C GLY A 558 -9.01 8.82 -19.25
N ARG A 559 -10.24 9.35 -19.18
CA ARG A 559 -10.74 10.15 -18.05
C ARG A 559 -10.52 9.40 -16.71
N GLY A 560 -9.48 9.79 -15.98
CA GLY A 560 -9.12 9.21 -14.67
C GLY A 560 -7.69 8.64 -14.56
N GLU A 561 -6.89 8.61 -15.63
CA GLU A 561 -5.44 8.34 -15.53
C GLU A 561 -4.65 9.62 -15.16
N PRO A 562 -3.55 9.55 -14.38
CA PRO A 562 -2.70 10.71 -14.09
C PRO A 562 -2.06 11.27 -15.37
N GLU A 563 -1.91 12.59 -15.44
CA GLU A 563 -1.45 13.27 -16.66
C GLU A 563 -0.05 12.80 -17.09
N GLU A 564 0.85 12.60 -16.13
CA GLU A 564 2.23 12.16 -16.36
C GLU A 564 2.28 10.75 -16.97
N VAL A 565 1.32 9.88 -16.61
CA VAL A 565 1.19 8.54 -17.20
C VAL A 565 0.62 8.61 -18.61
N GLY A 566 -0.37 9.49 -18.84
CA GLY A 566 -0.91 9.78 -20.17
C GLY A 566 0.14 10.35 -21.13
N GLN A 567 0.98 11.28 -20.64
CA GLN A 567 2.11 11.85 -21.38
C GLN A 567 3.14 10.77 -21.76
N LEU A 568 3.49 9.86 -20.83
CA LEU A 568 4.41 8.74 -21.10
C LEU A 568 3.83 7.74 -22.12
N ALA A 569 2.54 7.42 -22.01
CA ALA A 569 1.86 6.56 -22.99
C ALA A 569 1.80 7.21 -24.39
N ALA A 570 1.61 8.53 -24.46
CA ALA A 570 1.68 9.28 -25.71
C ALA A 570 3.12 9.35 -26.28
N ALA A 571 4.15 9.34 -25.43
CA ALA A 571 5.55 9.27 -25.87
C ALA A 571 5.88 7.90 -26.50
N LEU A 572 5.46 6.79 -25.87
CA LEU A 572 5.64 5.44 -26.42
C LEU A 572 4.97 5.28 -27.80
N ARG A 573 3.73 5.77 -27.97
CA ARG A 573 3.04 5.76 -29.27
C ARG A 573 3.73 6.61 -30.34
N ARG A 574 4.44 7.68 -29.97
CA ARG A 574 5.27 8.44 -30.92
C ARG A 574 6.47 7.61 -31.38
N VAL A 575 7.13 6.88 -30.48
CA VAL A 575 8.24 5.99 -30.83
C VAL A 575 7.78 4.84 -31.76
N GLU A 576 6.64 4.20 -31.47
CA GLU A 576 6.01 3.19 -32.33
C GLU A 576 5.76 3.72 -33.76
N HIS A 577 5.15 4.91 -33.87
CA HIS A 577 4.85 5.54 -35.15
C HIS A 577 6.10 5.95 -35.93
N THR A 578 7.11 6.57 -35.29
CA THR A 578 8.38 6.93 -35.95
C THR A 578 9.17 5.71 -36.40
N ALA A 579 9.23 4.64 -35.60
CA ALA A 579 9.95 3.42 -35.96
C ALA A 579 9.32 2.72 -37.18
N LEU A 580 7.99 2.68 -37.27
CA LEU A 580 7.29 2.12 -38.42
C LEU A 580 7.35 3.01 -39.67
N GLY A 581 7.38 4.34 -39.50
CA GLY A 581 7.64 5.28 -40.59
C GLY A 581 9.00 5.06 -41.25
N LEU A 582 10.08 5.02 -40.44
CA LEU A 582 11.44 4.74 -40.93
C LEU A 582 11.55 3.35 -41.59
N ALA A 583 10.82 2.36 -41.10
CA ALA A 583 10.77 1.02 -41.72
C ALA A 583 10.11 1.03 -43.12
N ALA A 584 9.05 1.83 -43.31
CA ALA A 584 8.39 1.99 -44.60
C ALA A 584 9.25 2.81 -45.58
N GLU A 585 9.86 3.92 -45.13
CA GLU A 585 10.80 4.71 -45.94
C GLU A 585 11.96 3.86 -46.45
N GLN A 586 12.56 3.02 -45.60
CA GLN A 586 13.64 2.11 -45.98
C GLN A 586 13.19 1.01 -46.96
N ALA A 587 11.94 0.54 -46.88
CA ALA A 587 11.37 -0.41 -47.83
C ALA A 587 11.21 0.22 -49.23
N VAL A 588 10.70 1.47 -49.28
CA VAL A 588 10.56 2.25 -50.52
C VAL A 588 11.94 2.54 -51.13
N LEU A 589 12.94 2.94 -50.35
CA LEU A 589 14.29 3.22 -50.85
C LEU A 589 14.94 2.00 -51.52
N ARG A 590 14.83 0.80 -50.93
CA ARG A 590 15.35 -0.44 -51.55
C ARG A 590 14.64 -0.74 -52.87
N ARG A 591 13.30 -0.62 -52.90
CA ARG A 591 12.49 -0.89 -54.09
C ARG A 591 12.78 0.06 -55.25
N ASN A 592 12.88 1.37 -54.97
CA ASN A 592 13.25 2.40 -55.94
C ASN A 592 14.66 2.17 -56.52
N GLY A 593 15.60 1.66 -55.71
CA GLY A 593 16.93 1.27 -56.16
C GLY A 593 16.88 0.17 -57.23
N THR A 594 16.14 -0.90 -56.97
CA THR A 594 15.95 -2.02 -57.91
C THR A 594 15.25 -1.58 -59.20
N GLU A 595 14.17 -0.79 -59.11
CA GLU A 595 13.43 -0.30 -60.29
C GLU A 595 14.29 0.64 -61.16
N SER A 596 15.10 1.51 -60.54
CA SER A 596 16.03 2.39 -61.25
C SER A 596 17.06 1.60 -62.06
N LEU A 597 17.59 0.50 -61.50
CA LEU A 597 18.51 -0.40 -62.21
C LEU A 597 17.82 -1.13 -63.38
N ALA A 598 16.57 -1.56 -63.19
CA ALA A 598 15.77 -2.14 -64.27
C ALA A 598 15.57 -1.15 -65.44
N HIS A 599 15.21 0.09 -65.12
CA HIS A 599 15.02 1.15 -66.10
C HIS A 599 16.32 1.53 -66.82
N LEU A 600 17.46 1.57 -66.13
CA LEU A 600 18.80 1.75 -66.73
C LEU A 600 19.15 0.60 -67.67
N GLY A 601 18.92 -0.66 -67.25
CA GLY A 601 19.12 -1.85 -68.09
C GLY A 601 18.32 -1.82 -69.39
N ARG A 602 17.00 -1.55 -69.30
CA ARG A 602 16.12 -1.41 -70.47
C ARG A 602 16.56 -0.29 -71.40
N ARG A 603 16.93 0.88 -70.86
CA ARG A 603 17.39 2.02 -71.66
C ARG A 603 18.70 1.73 -72.38
N ASN A 604 19.64 1.04 -71.73
CA ASN A 604 20.88 0.60 -72.35
C ASN A 604 20.62 -0.42 -73.46
N GLN A 605 19.81 -1.46 -73.22
CA GLN A 605 19.39 -2.43 -74.25
C GLN A 605 18.78 -1.73 -75.49
N GLN A 606 17.88 -0.76 -75.29
CA GLN A 606 17.23 -0.04 -76.39
C GLN A 606 18.20 0.79 -77.24
N LEU A 607 19.17 1.45 -76.61
CA LEU A 607 20.23 2.19 -77.31
C LEU A 607 21.15 1.23 -78.08
N LEU A 608 21.59 0.15 -77.43
CA LEU A 608 22.50 -0.85 -78.01
C LEU A 608 21.86 -1.60 -79.17
N HIS A 609 20.59 -2.00 -79.06
CA HIS A 609 19.88 -2.62 -80.18
C HIS A 609 19.71 -1.66 -81.37
N ARG A 610 19.71 -0.34 -81.15
CA ARG A 610 19.76 0.64 -82.25
C ARG A 610 21.16 0.81 -82.83
N GLN A 611 22.22 0.71 -82.01
CA GLN A 611 23.62 0.78 -82.44
C GLN A 611 24.05 -0.47 -83.22
N LEU A 612 23.79 -1.68 -82.71
CA LEU A 612 24.07 -2.96 -83.37
C LEU A 612 23.49 -2.98 -84.80
N ARG A 613 22.22 -2.61 -84.98
CA ARG A 613 21.59 -2.53 -86.32
C ARG A 613 22.19 -1.47 -87.24
N LEU A 614 22.93 -0.49 -86.70
CA LEU A 614 23.71 0.45 -87.52
C LEU A 614 25.04 -0.17 -87.93
N ILE A 615 25.74 -0.86 -87.02
CA ILE A 615 26.98 -1.59 -87.28
C ILE A 615 26.75 -2.65 -88.36
N THR A 616 25.76 -3.53 -88.21
CA THR A 616 25.40 -4.53 -89.24
C THR A 616 24.99 -3.90 -90.59
N ALA A 617 24.45 -2.68 -90.58
CA ALA A 617 24.10 -1.93 -91.79
C ALA A 617 25.27 -1.15 -92.42
N LEU A 618 26.44 -1.17 -91.78
CA LEU A 618 27.75 -0.74 -92.29
C LEU A 618 28.55 -1.97 -92.74
N GLU A 619 28.66 -3.02 -91.92
CA GLU A 619 29.29 -4.31 -92.26
C GLU A 619 28.78 -4.86 -93.61
N SER A 620 27.46 -4.89 -93.79
CA SER A 620 26.81 -5.37 -95.03
C SER A 620 27.03 -4.49 -96.28
N LYS A 621 27.83 -3.43 -96.17
CA LYS A 621 28.17 -2.51 -97.27
C LYS A 621 29.67 -2.25 -97.39
N GLU A 622 30.46 -2.68 -96.42
CA GLU A 622 31.90 -2.49 -96.43
C GLU A 622 32.57 -3.61 -97.23
N LEU A 623 33.59 -3.24 -98.02
CA LEU A 623 34.31 -4.14 -98.92
C LEU A 623 35.83 -4.11 -98.67
N ASP A 624 36.32 -3.17 -97.88
CA ASP A 624 37.70 -3.14 -97.38
C ASP A 624 37.86 -4.12 -96.19
N PRO A 625 38.73 -5.15 -96.29
CA PRO A 625 38.97 -6.10 -95.20
C PRO A 625 39.46 -5.46 -93.90
N ASP A 626 40.24 -4.37 -93.97
CA ASP A 626 40.80 -3.74 -92.77
C ASP A 626 39.72 -2.93 -92.03
N ALA A 627 38.91 -2.16 -92.78
CA ALA A 627 37.75 -1.44 -92.22
C ALA A 627 36.66 -2.39 -91.70
N LEU A 628 36.45 -3.54 -92.34
CA LEU A 628 35.57 -4.59 -91.84
C LEU A 628 36.11 -5.21 -90.53
N GLY A 629 37.44 -5.28 -90.37
CA GLY A 629 38.09 -5.65 -89.11
C GLY A 629 37.76 -4.67 -87.97
N GLU A 630 37.85 -3.37 -88.21
CA GLU A 630 37.45 -2.34 -87.22
C GLU A 630 35.95 -2.41 -86.89
N LEU A 631 35.08 -2.73 -87.86
CA LEU A 631 33.65 -2.94 -87.62
C LEU A 631 33.37 -4.18 -86.74
N PHE A 632 34.09 -5.28 -86.92
CA PHE A 632 33.96 -6.44 -86.03
C PHE A 632 34.37 -6.13 -84.58
N GLU A 633 35.44 -5.35 -84.36
CA GLU A 633 35.80 -4.91 -82.99
C GLU A 633 34.68 -4.04 -82.37
N LEU A 634 33.97 -3.24 -83.17
CA LEU A 634 32.81 -2.47 -82.72
C LEU A 634 31.57 -3.34 -82.39
N ASP A 635 31.26 -4.40 -83.14
CA ASP A 635 30.17 -5.32 -82.77
C ASP A 635 30.50 -6.09 -81.48
N HIS A 636 31.74 -6.57 -81.32
CA HIS A 636 32.18 -7.20 -80.07
C HIS A 636 32.01 -6.27 -78.86
N LEU A 637 32.39 -4.99 -78.98
CA LEU A 637 32.15 -3.98 -77.94
C LEU A 637 30.65 -3.75 -77.68
N ALA A 638 29.83 -3.64 -78.72
CA ALA A 638 28.39 -3.46 -78.58
C ALA A 638 27.68 -4.69 -77.96
N THR A 639 28.13 -5.90 -78.28
CA THR A 639 27.67 -7.16 -77.69
C THR A 639 28.08 -7.27 -76.20
N ARG A 640 29.31 -6.87 -75.82
CA ARG A 640 29.72 -6.77 -74.40
C ARG A 640 28.91 -5.74 -73.62
N MET A 641 28.67 -4.55 -74.19
CA MET A 641 27.77 -3.58 -73.58
C MET A 641 26.34 -4.11 -73.41
N ARG A 642 25.88 -4.98 -74.33
CA ARG A 642 24.58 -5.65 -74.22
C ARG A 642 24.54 -6.63 -73.05
N ARG A 643 25.59 -7.44 -72.86
CA ARG A 643 25.75 -8.32 -71.69
C ARG A 643 25.69 -7.54 -70.38
N ASN A 644 26.32 -6.36 -70.31
CA ASN A 644 26.23 -5.48 -69.13
C ASN A 644 24.78 -5.00 -68.87
N ALA A 645 24.04 -4.64 -69.91
CA ALA A 645 22.62 -4.29 -69.80
C ALA A 645 21.74 -5.48 -69.37
N ASP A 646 22.00 -6.68 -69.90
CA ASP A 646 21.37 -7.95 -69.48
C ASP A 646 21.69 -8.28 -68.01
N SER A 647 22.93 -8.07 -67.56
CA SER A 647 23.37 -8.21 -66.16
C SER A 647 22.66 -7.25 -65.18
N LEU A 648 22.41 -6.00 -65.58
CA LEU A 648 21.64 -5.05 -64.76
C LEU A 648 20.17 -5.46 -64.62
N LEU A 649 19.57 -6.00 -65.68
CA LEU A 649 18.19 -6.50 -65.65
C LEU A 649 18.04 -7.74 -64.78
N LEU A 650 18.99 -8.68 -64.88
CA LEU A 650 19.04 -9.87 -64.03
C LEU A 650 19.10 -9.50 -62.54
N LEU A 651 19.94 -8.53 -62.16
CA LEU A 651 20.04 -8.04 -60.77
C LEU A 651 18.78 -7.30 -60.31
N ALA A 652 18.04 -6.69 -61.23
CA ALA A 652 16.72 -6.13 -60.94
C ALA A 652 15.60 -7.19 -60.86
N GLY A 653 15.89 -8.47 -61.13
CA GLY A 653 14.92 -9.57 -61.14
C GLY A 653 14.15 -9.72 -62.46
N GLU A 654 14.50 -8.95 -63.49
CA GLU A 654 13.88 -9.04 -64.81
C GLU A 654 14.52 -10.12 -65.69
N GLN A 655 13.79 -10.57 -66.71
CA GLN A 655 14.19 -11.67 -67.58
C GLN A 655 14.40 -11.16 -69.01
N SER A 656 15.65 -11.10 -69.46
CA SER A 656 15.94 -10.98 -70.89
C SER A 656 15.41 -12.22 -71.64
N PRO A 657 14.84 -12.08 -72.85
CA PRO A 657 14.31 -13.21 -73.60
C PRO A 657 15.41 -14.25 -73.89
N PRO A 658 15.19 -15.55 -73.63
CA PRO A 658 16.21 -16.56 -73.87
C PRO A 658 16.50 -16.71 -75.36
N ARG A 659 17.78 -16.60 -75.74
CA ARG A 659 18.29 -17.12 -77.01
C ARG A 659 18.11 -18.65 -76.99
N VAL A 660 17.04 -19.16 -77.59
CA VAL A 660 16.74 -20.60 -77.60
C VAL A 660 17.67 -21.32 -78.58
N TRP A 661 18.69 -21.99 -78.05
CA TRP A 661 19.42 -23.00 -78.79
C TRP A 661 18.57 -24.27 -78.86
N ASN A 662 18.41 -24.83 -80.06
CA ASN A 662 17.65 -26.06 -80.27
C ASN A 662 18.54 -27.29 -80.04
N GLY A 663 18.00 -28.31 -79.36
CA GLY A 663 18.72 -29.56 -79.08
C GLY A 663 19.73 -29.46 -77.93
N THR A 664 20.95 -29.92 -78.17
CA THR A 664 22.05 -30.01 -77.19
C THR A 664 23.37 -29.55 -77.80
N VAL A 665 24.15 -28.81 -77.03
CA VAL A 665 25.42 -28.18 -77.45
C VAL A 665 26.57 -28.76 -76.61
N PRO A 666 27.69 -29.21 -77.19
CA PRO A 666 28.88 -29.64 -76.45
C PRO A 666 29.37 -28.60 -75.45
N ILE A 667 29.79 -29.03 -74.25
CA ILE A 667 30.29 -28.12 -73.21
C ILE A 667 31.49 -27.28 -73.68
N ALA A 668 32.33 -27.83 -74.56
CA ALA A 668 33.43 -27.10 -75.19
C ALA A 668 32.91 -25.93 -76.06
N GLU A 669 31.83 -26.12 -76.82
CA GLU A 669 31.20 -25.03 -77.59
C GLU A 669 30.55 -23.97 -76.68
N VAL A 670 29.97 -24.37 -75.54
CA VAL A 670 29.45 -23.42 -74.54
C VAL A 670 30.59 -22.61 -73.89
N VAL A 671 31.74 -23.24 -73.63
CA VAL A 671 32.95 -22.55 -73.13
C VAL A 671 33.54 -21.65 -74.22
N HIS A 672 33.61 -22.07 -75.48
CA HIS A 672 34.04 -21.21 -76.58
C HIS A 672 33.10 -20.01 -76.78
N SER A 673 31.78 -20.20 -76.68
CA SER A 673 30.79 -19.11 -76.65
C SER A 673 31.08 -18.10 -75.53
N ALA A 674 31.43 -18.58 -74.33
CA ALA A 674 31.83 -17.71 -73.22
C ALA A 674 33.17 -16.98 -73.46
N ILE A 675 34.12 -17.64 -74.12
CA ILE A 675 35.42 -17.05 -74.51
C ILE A 675 35.24 -15.98 -75.60
N SER A 676 34.28 -16.13 -76.51
CA SER A 676 33.92 -15.10 -77.51
C SER A 676 33.16 -13.90 -76.93
N GLU A 677 32.75 -13.94 -75.65
CA GLU A 677 32.06 -12.85 -74.94
C GLU A 677 32.96 -12.04 -73.98
N VAL A 678 34.29 -12.26 -73.98
CA VAL A 678 35.27 -11.54 -73.13
C VAL A 678 36.30 -10.76 -73.95
N GLU A 679 36.88 -9.70 -73.36
CA GLU A 679 37.74 -8.74 -74.09
C GLU A 679 39.04 -9.39 -74.61
N GLU A 680 39.83 -9.94 -73.69
CA GLU A 680 41.14 -10.51 -74.01
C GLU A 680 41.03 -12.02 -74.31
N TYR A 681 40.09 -12.43 -75.17
CA TYR A 681 39.83 -13.83 -75.52
C TYR A 681 41.10 -14.62 -75.91
N ARG A 682 42.08 -13.93 -76.54
CA ARG A 682 43.39 -14.48 -76.94
C ARG A 682 44.27 -14.93 -75.76
N ARG A 683 43.93 -14.54 -74.52
CA ARG A 683 44.60 -14.99 -73.28
C ARG A 683 43.86 -16.14 -72.59
N VAL A 684 42.72 -16.62 -73.11
CA VAL A 684 41.95 -17.70 -72.50
C VAL A 684 42.18 -19.01 -73.25
N THR A 685 42.70 -20.02 -72.56
CA THR A 685 42.98 -21.34 -73.12
C THR A 685 42.02 -22.37 -72.52
N LEU A 686 41.21 -23.01 -73.37
CA LEU A 686 40.52 -24.25 -73.00
C LEU A 686 41.55 -25.39 -73.05
N VAL A 687 42.04 -25.83 -71.89
CA VAL A 687 43.16 -26.79 -71.77
C VAL A 687 42.65 -28.22 -71.92
N GLU A 688 41.56 -28.55 -71.24
CA GLU A 688 40.91 -29.87 -71.31
C GLU A 688 39.40 -29.74 -71.07
N ALA A 689 38.59 -30.45 -71.85
CA ALA A 689 37.15 -30.54 -71.64
C ALA A 689 36.65 -31.96 -71.96
N ALA A 690 36.30 -32.73 -70.93
CA ALA A 690 35.73 -34.05 -71.10
C ALA A 690 34.36 -33.97 -71.84
N PRO A 691 34.04 -34.89 -72.76
CA PRO A 691 32.78 -34.84 -73.51
C PRO A 691 31.54 -34.79 -72.60
N CYS A 692 30.73 -33.75 -72.81
CA CYS A 692 29.46 -33.52 -72.14
C CYS A 692 28.58 -32.65 -73.04
N LEU A 693 27.27 -32.91 -73.06
CA LEU A 693 26.28 -32.16 -73.83
C LEU A 693 25.42 -31.32 -72.89
N VAL A 694 25.23 -30.04 -73.19
CA VAL A 694 24.38 -29.10 -72.45
C VAL A 694 23.04 -28.95 -73.16
N HIS A 695 21.91 -28.99 -72.44
CA HIS A 695 20.62 -28.68 -73.02
C HIS A 695 20.55 -27.22 -73.51
N GLY A 696 20.16 -27.01 -74.77
CA GLY A 696 20.15 -25.69 -75.42
C GLY A 696 19.45 -24.56 -74.64
N ARG A 697 18.38 -24.89 -73.88
CA ARG A 697 17.66 -23.94 -73.02
C ARG A 697 18.51 -23.25 -71.93
N TRP A 698 19.65 -23.84 -71.55
CA TRP A 698 20.56 -23.30 -70.52
C TRP A 698 21.83 -22.69 -71.11
N VAL A 699 22.11 -22.87 -72.41
CA VAL A 699 23.39 -22.49 -73.03
C VAL A 699 23.67 -20.99 -72.88
N ALA A 700 22.66 -20.13 -73.05
CA ALA A 700 22.81 -18.70 -72.88
C ALA A 700 23.13 -18.29 -71.42
N GLU A 701 22.43 -18.86 -70.43
CA GLU A 701 22.68 -18.58 -69.01
C GLU A 701 24.05 -19.11 -68.54
N LEU A 702 24.47 -20.28 -69.04
CA LEU A 702 25.76 -20.88 -68.71
C LEU A 702 26.94 -20.17 -69.42
N SER A 703 26.78 -19.81 -70.70
CA SER A 703 27.75 -18.97 -71.43
C SER A 703 27.96 -17.66 -70.69
N HIS A 704 26.89 -16.97 -70.30
CA HIS A 704 26.97 -15.72 -69.55
C HIS A 704 27.64 -15.92 -68.18
N LEU A 705 27.29 -16.96 -67.41
CA LEU A 705 27.92 -17.25 -66.11
C LEU A 705 29.43 -17.47 -66.25
N LEU A 706 29.84 -18.25 -67.25
CA LEU A 706 31.25 -18.52 -67.52
C LEU A 706 31.97 -17.26 -68.02
N ALA A 707 31.35 -16.45 -68.88
CA ALA A 707 31.94 -15.21 -69.41
C ALA A 707 32.09 -14.11 -68.33
N GLU A 708 31.22 -14.07 -67.32
CA GLU A 708 31.44 -13.22 -66.14
C GLU A 708 32.63 -13.73 -65.31
N LEU A 709 32.79 -15.03 -65.09
CA LEU A 709 33.93 -15.58 -64.35
C LEU A 709 35.26 -15.42 -65.11
N ILE A 710 35.27 -15.61 -66.43
CA ILE A 710 36.45 -15.46 -67.28
C ILE A 710 36.87 -13.98 -67.38
N GLU A 711 35.93 -13.02 -67.54
CA GLU A 711 36.27 -11.59 -67.53
C GLU A 711 36.89 -11.15 -66.18
N ASN A 712 36.38 -11.68 -65.05
CA ASN A 712 36.98 -11.44 -63.73
C ASN A 712 38.39 -12.06 -63.62
N ALA A 713 38.60 -13.29 -64.09
CA ALA A 713 39.89 -13.97 -64.09
C ALA A 713 40.94 -13.27 -64.98
N LEU A 714 40.53 -12.76 -66.15
CA LEU A 714 41.36 -11.95 -67.05
C LEU A 714 41.75 -10.62 -66.39
N THR A 715 40.80 -9.94 -65.76
CA THR A 715 41.00 -8.67 -65.03
C THR A 715 41.92 -8.84 -63.82
N ALA A 716 41.90 -9.99 -63.16
CA ALA A 716 42.78 -10.30 -62.04
C ALA A 716 44.19 -10.75 -62.45
N SER A 717 44.36 -11.31 -63.65
CA SER A 717 45.62 -11.90 -64.12
C SER A 717 46.50 -10.90 -64.88
N PRO A 718 47.82 -10.84 -64.62
CA PRO A 718 48.76 -10.05 -65.42
C PRO A 718 48.69 -10.39 -66.93
N PRO A 719 48.89 -9.43 -67.85
CA PRO A 719 48.81 -9.67 -69.30
C PRO A 719 49.71 -10.80 -69.84
N SER A 720 50.82 -11.10 -69.14
CA SER A 720 51.75 -12.19 -69.46
C SER A 720 51.33 -13.57 -68.94
N ARG A 721 50.18 -13.68 -68.26
CA ARG A 721 49.59 -14.93 -67.77
C ARG A 721 48.28 -15.22 -68.53
N PRO A 722 48.10 -16.43 -69.09
CA PRO A 722 46.81 -16.86 -69.60
C PRO A 722 45.84 -17.18 -68.45
N VAL A 723 44.55 -17.23 -68.78
CA VAL A 723 43.49 -17.83 -67.96
C VAL A 723 43.21 -19.22 -68.51
N GLU A 724 43.23 -20.22 -67.65
CA GLU A 724 43.14 -21.62 -68.04
C GLU A 724 41.76 -22.18 -67.67
N VAL A 725 41.05 -22.74 -68.64
CA VAL A 725 39.72 -23.34 -68.45
C VAL A 725 39.80 -24.85 -68.60
N TYR A 726 39.22 -25.55 -67.64
CA TYR A 726 39.18 -27.01 -67.55
C TYR A 726 37.74 -27.49 -67.38
N GLY A 727 37.43 -28.71 -67.83
CA GLY A 727 36.14 -29.34 -67.57
C GLY A 727 36.21 -30.86 -67.49
N TRP A 728 35.60 -31.45 -66.47
CA TRP A 728 35.58 -32.90 -66.26
C TRP A 728 34.33 -33.37 -65.51
N TRP A 729 34.10 -34.68 -65.51
CA TRP A 729 33.04 -35.34 -64.74
C TRP A 729 33.53 -35.66 -63.32
N ASP A 730 32.81 -35.18 -62.30
CA ASP A 730 33.01 -35.56 -60.90
C ASP A 730 31.80 -36.38 -60.42
N GLY A 731 31.95 -37.70 -60.46
CA GLY A 731 30.89 -38.66 -60.14
C GLY A 731 29.68 -38.57 -61.07
N ALA A 732 28.68 -37.77 -60.68
CA ALA A 732 27.41 -37.58 -61.41
C ALA A 732 27.11 -36.11 -61.76
N GLU A 733 28.01 -35.19 -61.38
CA GLU A 733 27.99 -33.78 -61.74
C GLU A 733 29.15 -33.48 -62.71
N TYR A 734 29.07 -32.38 -63.46
CA TYR A 734 30.17 -31.93 -64.31
C TYR A 734 30.77 -30.66 -63.70
N CYS A 735 32.08 -30.64 -63.52
CA CYS A 735 32.80 -29.46 -63.03
C CYS A 735 33.40 -28.71 -64.21
N VAL A 736 33.15 -27.42 -64.32
CA VAL A 736 33.97 -26.48 -65.09
C VAL A 736 34.82 -25.70 -64.09
N VAL A 737 36.09 -25.49 -64.39
CA VAL A 737 37.00 -24.69 -63.58
C VAL A 737 37.62 -23.59 -64.44
N VAL A 738 37.59 -22.36 -63.93
CA VAL A 738 38.30 -21.21 -64.49
C VAL A 738 39.42 -20.86 -63.52
N LEU A 739 40.67 -21.03 -63.95
CA LEU A 739 41.86 -20.81 -63.15
C LEU A 739 42.55 -19.52 -63.58
N ASP A 740 42.65 -18.58 -62.64
CA ASP A 740 43.46 -17.37 -62.76
C ASP A 740 44.82 -17.53 -62.05
N ARG A 741 45.79 -16.75 -62.51
CA ARG A 741 47.13 -16.66 -61.90
C ARG A 741 47.47 -15.19 -61.55
N GLY A 742 46.46 -14.51 -60.99
CA GLY A 742 46.46 -13.12 -60.55
C GLY A 742 47.05 -12.90 -59.16
N SER A 743 46.63 -11.81 -58.49
CA SER A 743 47.11 -11.42 -57.15
C SER A 743 46.56 -12.28 -56.00
N GLY A 744 45.61 -13.17 -56.27
CA GLY A 744 44.79 -13.83 -55.26
C GLY A 744 43.78 -12.89 -54.59
N MET A 745 43.07 -13.44 -53.60
CA MET A 745 42.18 -12.70 -52.68
C MET A 745 42.45 -13.19 -51.25
N SER A 746 42.34 -12.34 -50.25
CA SER A 746 42.46 -12.78 -48.84
C SER A 746 41.32 -13.71 -48.42
N ASP A 747 41.49 -14.53 -47.39
CA ASP A 747 40.45 -15.47 -46.91
C ASP A 747 39.11 -14.77 -46.60
N ALA A 748 39.17 -13.54 -46.06
CA ALA A 748 38.00 -12.72 -45.80
C ALA A 748 37.34 -12.22 -47.10
N GLU A 749 38.13 -11.90 -48.13
CA GLU A 749 37.59 -11.53 -49.44
C GLU A 749 37.05 -12.74 -50.23
N LEU A 750 37.65 -13.92 -50.08
CA LEU A 750 37.12 -15.18 -50.62
C LEU A 750 35.79 -15.55 -49.94
N ALA A 751 35.68 -15.42 -48.62
CA ALA A 751 34.41 -15.59 -47.91
C ALA A 751 33.34 -14.61 -48.43
N LEU A 752 33.66 -13.31 -48.49
CA LEU A 752 32.77 -12.28 -49.03
C LEU A 752 32.51 -12.42 -50.55
N ALA A 753 33.36 -13.11 -51.30
CA ALA A 753 33.11 -13.46 -52.69
C ALA A 753 32.12 -14.63 -52.76
N ASN A 754 32.34 -15.68 -51.98
CA ASN A 754 31.48 -16.87 -51.92
C ASN A 754 30.06 -16.54 -51.39
N GLU A 755 29.89 -15.62 -50.44
CA GLU A 755 28.56 -15.13 -50.04
C GLU A 755 27.78 -14.46 -51.20
N ARG A 756 28.47 -13.72 -52.06
CA ARG A 756 27.87 -13.08 -53.25
C ARG A 756 27.55 -14.12 -54.33
N LEU A 757 28.46 -15.06 -54.56
CA LEU A 757 28.31 -16.15 -55.52
C LEU A 757 27.25 -17.19 -55.08
N ALA A 758 26.99 -17.31 -53.77
CA ALA A 758 25.88 -18.08 -53.21
C ALA A 758 24.53 -17.33 -53.19
N GLY A 759 24.52 -16.05 -53.57
CA GLY A 759 23.31 -15.22 -53.60
C GLY A 759 22.75 -14.85 -52.22
N THR A 760 23.55 -14.93 -51.15
CA THR A 760 23.10 -14.61 -49.77
C THR A 760 23.31 -13.15 -49.39
N ALA A 761 24.16 -12.42 -50.12
CA ALA A 761 24.44 -10.99 -49.90
C ALA A 761 23.53 -10.07 -50.73
N GLU A 762 23.19 -8.90 -50.18
CA GLU A 762 22.46 -7.84 -50.89
C GLU A 762 23.42 -6.99 -51.77
N PHE A 763 23.02 -6.73 -53.02
CA PHE A 763 23.85 -5.99 -53.98
C PHE A 763 23.74 -4.46 -53.84
N LEU A 764 22.60 -3.94 -53.35
CA LEU A 764 22.35 -2.51 -53.21
C LEU A 764 23.38 -1.87 -52.25
N GLY A 765 24.14 -0.91 -52.75
CA GLY A 765 25.23 -0.26 -52.02
C GLY A 765 26.62 -0.89 -52.18
N THR A 766 26.76 -2.01 -52.90
CA THR A 766 28.08 -2.59 -53.20
C THR A 766 28.76 -1.88 -54.38
N PRO A 767 30.09 -1.63 -54.37
CA PRO A 767 30.78 -0.98 -55.48
C PRO A 767 30.65 -1.73 -56.82
N THR A 768 30.46 -0.98 -57.91
CA THR A 768 30.18 -1.47 -59.27
C THR A 768 31.11 -2.60 -59.75
N ARG A 769 32.40 -2.50 -59.41
CA ARG A 769 33.44 -3.51 -59.74
C ARG A 769 33.24 -4.90 -59.11
N ARG A 770 32.24 -5.10 -58.26
CA ARG A 770 31.88 -6.41 -57.69
C ARG A 770 30.50 -6.92 -58.14
N LEU A 771 29.79 -6.19 -59.01
CA LEU A 771 28.46 -6.60 -59.50
C LEU A 771 28.48 -7.96 -60.21
N GLY A 772 29.55 -8.28 -60.96
CA GLY A 772 29.73 -9.58 -61.60
C GLY A 772 29.61 -10.78 -60.65
N HIS A 773 30.02 -10.65 -59.39
CA HIS A 773 29.83 -11.73 -58.40
C HIS A 773 28.35 -11.99 -58.10
N PHE A 774 27.51 -10.96 -58.09
CA PHE A 774 26.06 -11.10 -57.88
C PHE A 774 25.34 -11.53 -59.16
N VAL A 775 25.83 -11.15 -60.34
CA VAL A 775 25.34 -11.67 -61.64
C VAL A 775 25.57 -13.18 -61.69
N VAL A 776 26.79 -13.64 -61.38
CA VAL A 776 27.13 -15.06 -61.26
C VAL A 776 26.28 -15.74 -60.19
N GLY A 777 26.06 -15.13 -59.03
CA GLY A 777 25.18 -15.70 -57.99
C GLY A 777 23.72 -15.84 -58.41
N ALA A 778 23.18 -14.87 -59.15
CA ALA A 778 21.83 -14.92 -59.69
C ALA A 778 21.70 -15.98 -60.81
N LEU A 779 22.69 -16.09 -61.71
CA LEU A 779 22.75 -17.14 -62.73
C LEU A 779 22.94 -18.53 -62.10
N ALA A 780 23.80 -18.67 -61.09
CA ALA A 780 24.01 -19.90 -60.35
C ALA A 780 22.72 -20.37 -59.68
N GLY A 781 21.95 -19.46 -59.06
CA GLY A 781 20.62 -19.74 -58.53
C GLY A 781 19.63 -20.25 -59.59
N ARG A 782 19.57 -19.62 -60.77
CA ARG A 782 18.70 -20.03 -61.90
C ARG A 782 19.09 -21.40 -62.46
N LEU A 783 20.38 -21.62 -62.70
CA LEU A 783 20.97 -22.87 -63.19
C LEU A 783 20.98 -23.99 -62.12
N GLY A 784 20.86 -23.64 -60.84
CA GLY A 784 21.10 -24.55 -59.72
C GLY A 784 22.57 -24.99 -59.61
N ALA A 785 23.46 -24.28 -60.28
CA ALA A 785 24.91 -24.51 -60.22
C ALA A 785 25.46 -24.06 -58.87
N ARG A 786 26.53 -24.70 -58.41
CA ARG A 786 27.27 -24.25 -57.23
C ARG A 786 28.56 -23.61 -57.72
N VAL A 787 28.76 -22.33 -57.42
CA VAL A 787 29.96 -21.58 -57.75
C VAL A 787 30.73 -21.27 -56.48
N GLU A 788 32.00 -21.67 -56.42
CA GLU A 788 32.88 -21.42 -55.28
C GLU A 788 34.26 -20.95 -55.77
N VAL A 789 34.76 -19.84 -55.23
CA VAL A 789 36.15 -19.41 -55.45
C VAL A 789 37.05 -19.89 -54.32
N ARG A 790 38.22 -20.40 -54.70
CA ARG A 790 39.28 -20.92 -53.82
C ARG A 790 40.65 -20.35 -54.25
N HIS A 791 41.62 -20.35 -53.35
CA HIS A 791 43.03 -20.13 -53.72
C HIS A 791 43.49 -21.18 -54.74
N THR A 792 44.15 -20.75 -55.81
CA THR A 792 44.84 -21.63 -56.76
C THR A 792 46.02 -22.31 -56.06
N GLN A 793 45.98 -23.64 -55.94
CA GLN A 793 47.10 -24.43 -55.41
C GLN A 793 48.22 -24.50 -56.45
N ALA A 794 49.48 -24.36 -56.00
CA ALA A 794 50.64 -24.32 -56.88
C ALA A 794 51.53 -25.55 -56.67
N ASP A 795 51.70 -26.36 -57.73
CA ASP A 795 52.71 -27.42 -57.78
C ASP A 795 54.10 -26.83 -58.01
N GLY A 796 54.78 -26.44 -56.92
CA GLY A 796 56.15 -25.96 -56.95
C GLY A 796 56.54 -25.14 -55.72
N PRO A 797 57.84 -24.86 -55.51
CA PRO A 797 58.30 -23.96 -54.46
C PRO A 797 57.85 -22.52 -54.78
N VAL A 798 56.98 -21.97 -53.94
CA VAL A 798 56.39 -20.63 -54.13
C VAL A 798 57.30 -19.55 -53.55
N ASP A 799 57.70 -18.58 -54.38
CA ASP A 799 58.27 -17.31 -53.91
C ASP A 799 57.19 -16.54 -53.12
N ALA A 800 57.38 -16.43 -51.81
CA ALA A 800 56.38 -15.95 -50.84
C ALA A 800 56.01 -14.44 -50.93
N GLY A 801 56.24 -13.81 -52.08
CA GLY A 801 55.80 -12.46 -52.42
C GLY A 801 54.74 -12.38 -53.52
N HIS A 802 54.44 -13.49 -54.21
CA HIS A 802 53.42 -13.54 -55.26
C HIS A 802 52.34 -14.56 -54.87
N GLY A 803 51.15 -14.08 -54.54
CA GLY A 803 50.03 -14.93 -54.16
C GLY A 803 49.65 -15.93 -55.27
N GLY A 804 49.15 -17.09 -54.87
CA GLY A 804 48.39 -17.93 -55.80
C GLY A 804 47.18 -17.16 -56.30
N GLY A 805 46.82 -17.34 -57.57
CA GLY A 805 45.61 -16.75 -58.14
C GLY A 805 44.33 -17.31 -57.53
N VAL A 806 43.20 -17.02 -58.16
CA VAL A 806 41.90 -17.58 -57.77
C VAL A 806 41.45 -18.64 -58.76
N THR A 807 40.98 -19.77 -58.24
CA THR A 807 40.33 -20.83 -59.01
C THR A 807 38.83 -20.77 -58.73
N ALA A 808 38.02 -20.48 -59.75
CA ALA A 808 36.57 -20.53 -59.69
C ALA A 808 36.09 -21.93 -60.10
N TRP A 809 35.41 -22.62 -59.19
CA TRP A 809 34.81 -23.94 -59.38
C TRP A 809 33.33 -23.78 -59.69
N ILE A 810 32.88 -24.31 -60.82
CA ILE A 810 31.47 -24.30 -61.26
C ILE A 810 30.98 -25.74 -61.35
N VAL A 811 30.20 -26.18 -60.36
CA VAL A 811 29.59 -27.51 -60.36
C VAL A 811 28.21 -27.44 -61.02
N LEU A 812 28.08 -28.10 -62.17
CA LEU A 812 26.87 -28.14 -62.99
C LEU A 812 25.98 -29.34 -62.59
N PRO A 813 24.76 -29.10 -62.09
CA PRO A 813 23.85 -30.19 -61.73
C PRO A 813 23.36 -30.90 -62.99
N ARG A 814 23.13 -32.21 -62.86
CA ARG A 814 22.72 -33.13 -63.94
C ARG A 814 21.45 -32.70 -64.72
N ARG A 815 20.65 -31.75 -64.21
CA ARG A 815 19.50 -31.13 -64.92
C ARG A 815 19.86 -30.23 -66.10
N LEU A 816 21.13 -29.82 -66.20
CA LEU A 816 21.66 -29.03 -67.30
C LEU A 816 22.19 -29.88 -68.46
N LEU A 817 22.47 -31.16 -68.18
CA LEU A 817 23.42 -32.00 -68.92
C LEU A 817 22.75 -33.22 -69.55
N VAL A 818 23.35 -33.71 -70.64
CA VAL A 818 23.05 -34.97 -71.31
C VAL A 818 24.37 -35.73 -71.47
N ALA A 819 24.34 -37.05 -71.23
CA ALA A 819 25.51 -37.90 -71.43
C ALA A 819 25.80 -38.06 -72.92
N ALA A 820 27.07 -37.96 -73.31
CA ALA A 820 27.49 -38.16 -74.70
C ALA A 820 27.79 -39.65 -74.94
N ASP A 821 26.85 -40.37 -75.56
CA ASP A 821 27.19 -41.61 -76.28
C ASP A 821 27.99 -41.24 -77.54
N VAL A 822 29.05 -41.98 -77.84
CA VAL A 822 29.98 -41.70 -78.95
C VAL A 822 29.61 -42.55 -80.18
N PRO A 823 29.15 -41.95 -81.30
CA PRO A 823 28.88 -42.68 -82.53
C PRO A 823 30.12 -42.66 -83.44
N THR A 824 30.76 -43.81 -83.61
CA THR A 824 31.90 -43.97 -84.53
C THR A 824 31.41 -44.27 -85.96
N GLY A 825 31.65 -43.36 -86.92
CA GLY A 825 31.65 -43.73 -88.35
C GLY A 825 31.00 -42.77 -89.36
N ALA A 826 31.85 -41.99 -90.02
CA ALA A 826 31.84 -41.64 -91.46
C ALA A 826 30.52 -41.27 -92.20
N GLY A 827 30.49 -40.01 -92.67
CA GLY A 827 30.29 -39.74 -94.11
C GLY A 827 28.96 -39.14 -94.55
N GLY A 828 28.97 -37.87 -94.96
CA GLY A 828 27.82 -37.22 -95.61
C GLY A 828 27.89 -35.70 -95.62
N TYR A 829 28.71 -35.10 -96.49
CA TYR A 829 28.61 -33.67 -96.79
C TYR A 829 27.35 -33.40 -97.62
N ALA A 830 26.58 -32.39 -97.24
CA ALA A 830 25.52 -31.80 -98.04
C ALA A 830 25.63 -30.27 -97.94
N GLU A 831 25.61 -29.58 -99.08
CA GLU A 831 25.75 -28.12 -99.15
C GLU A 831 24.48 -27.39 -98.67
N PRO A 832 24.60 -26.15 -98.17
CA PRO A 832 23.45 -25.34 -97.78
C PRO A 832 22.70 -24.83 -99.01
N GLY A 833 21.55 -25.43 -99.32
CA GLY A 833 20.65 -24.96 -100.37
C GLY A 833 19.91 -23.67 -99.99
N GLU A 834 19.82 -22.72 -100.91
CA GLU A 834 18.97 -21.52 -100.77
C GLU A 834 17.50 -21.89 -100.59
N ALA A 835 16.82 -21.26 -99.63
CA ALA A 835 15.40 -21.50 -99.38
C ALA A 835 14.63 -20.22 -98.95
N GLY A 836 14.36 -19.36 -99.92
CA GLY A 836 13.13 -18.56 -100.04
C GLY A 836 12.68 -17.67 -98.86
N TYR A 837 12.72 -16.35 -99.08
CA TYR A 837 11.85 -15.41 -98.36
C TYR A 837 10.39 -15.85 -98.44
N ARG A 838 9.67 -15.77 -97.31
CA ARG A 838 8.21 -15.87 -97.28
C ARG A 838 7.65 -14.87 -96.26
N GLU A 839 7.07 -13.79 -96.77
CA GLU A 839 6.29 -12.85 -95.95
C GLU A 839 4.92 -13.46 -95.62
N GLU A 840 4.53 -13.43 -94.35
CA GLU A 840 3.13 -13.45 -93.90
C GLU A 840 2.99 -12.60 -92.61
N PRO A 841 1.79 -12.08 -92.27
CA PRO A 841 1.69 -10.63 -92.10
C PRO A 841 1.52 -10.11 -90.67
N VAL A 842 1.72 -8.80 -90.53
CA VAL A 842 1.50 -8.02 -89.30
C VAL A 842 0.01 -8.00 -88.93
N PRO A 843 -0.39 -8.36 -87.69
CA PRO A 843 -1.76 -8.18 -87.22
C PRO A 843 -2.05 -6.70 -86.94
N THR A 844 -2.91 -6.09 -87.74
CA THR A 844 -3.42 -4.72 -87.49
C THR A 844 -4.58 -4.74 -86.48
N GLY A 845 -4.70 -3.66 -85.70
CA GLY A 845 -5.56 -3.61 -84.52
C GLY A 845 -7.05 -3.42 -84.80
N GLY A 846 -7.89 -3.97 -83.93
CA GLY A 846 -9.32 -3.68 -83.87
C GLY A 846 -9.63 -2.50 -82.93
N THR A 847 -10.29 -1.47 -83.44
CA THR A 847 -10.93 -0.38 -82.68
C THR A 847 -12.46 -0.41 -82.90
N PRO A 848 -13.27 0.27 -82.06
CA PRO A 848 -14.58 -0.28 -81.72
C PRO A 848 -15.73 0.21 -82.59
N ALA A 849 -16.69 -0.69 -82.85
CA ALA A 849 -18.04 -0.33 -83.31
C ALA A 849 -18.94 -0.01 -82.11
N GLY A 850 -19.86 0.95 -82.25
CA GLY A 850 -20.77 1.30 -81.17
C GLY A 850 -22.06 1.97 -81.63
N GLY A 851 -23.11 1.82 -80.81
CA GLY A 851 -24.38 2.53 -80.93
C GLY A 851 -25.53 1.82 -80.19
N ARG A 852 -26.68 2.46 -79.94
CA ARG A 852 -26.99 3.89 -79.67
C ARG A 852 -28.49 3.99 -79.33
N PHE A 853 -28.88 4.59 -78.20
CA PHE A 853 -30.28 4.85 -77.77
C PHE A 853 -31.14 3.57 -77.53
N GLU A 854 -32.17 3.53 -76.68
CA GLU A 854 -32.96 4.52 -75.91
C GLU A 854 -32.73 4.32 -74.37
N GLY A 855 -33.10 5.14 -73.38
CA GLY A 855 -34.38 5.77 -73.00
C GLY A 855 -35.04 4.99 -71.82
N GLU A 856 -35.59 5.56 -70.72
CA GLU A 856 -35.75 6.94 -70.23
C GLU A 856 -36.23 6.93 -68.73
N ARG A 857 -36.10 8.04 -67.97
CA ARG A 857 -36.57 8.28 -66.56
C ARG A 857 -35.87 7.44 -65.46
N GLY A 858 -35.75 7.83 -64.18
CA GLY A 858 -36.07 9.04 -63.38
C GLY A 858 -36.00 8.71 -61.86
N ILE A 859 -35.91 9.62 -60.87
CA ILE A 859 -35.75 11.09 -60.86
C ILE A 859 -35.30 11.61 -59.45
N VAL A 860 -34.84 12.87 -59.39
CA VAL A 860 -34.62 13.86 -58.26
C VAL A 860 -35.43 13.61 -56.95
N THR A 861 -34.99 13.90 -55.70
CA THR A 861 -34.06 14.91 -55.14
C THR A 861 -32.87 14.37 -54.36
#